data_AF-A0A1I1CG41-F1
#
_entry.id   AF-A0A1I1CG41-F1
#
_cell.length_a   1.000
_cell.length_b   1.000
_cell.length_c   1.000
_cell.angle_alpha   90.00
_cell.angle_beta   90.00
_cell.angle_gamma   90.00
#
_symmetry.space_group_name_H-M   'P 1'
#
loop_
_entity.id
_entity.type
_entity.pdbx_description
1 polymer ?
#
loop_
_entity_poly.entity_id
_entity_poly.type
_entity_poly.pdbx_seq_one_letter_code
_entity_poly.pdbx_strand_id
1 'polypeptide(L)'
;MIRTKTIYLSFLLFCLSFSGIAQTIKGYTKAEIDDYSAKVEDQVRFLEYLLNTIGSAETQSRDKDVVIRESYLKIFRDGEVQVEDDLLLDRKVVTNKNVTAYLKDIEFFYKDVNFKFKIREVKPHQKDNGDVYFTASLDRTITAIGINNEKVSNTKPRFVEVNLDSKTQELKIASVYTTKVSRDEELAEWWGVLDPHWQDYFKKRFAIAAYDSIKLDQLYKFVEVDSLDLSGTNSILDLSPMEAMRNLKYVNLSNTQITELGPISNVTFLEYLDVSNTPTSDIQFIKYSDRLKHLDISNTRIRDISELVNLKSIRSLRVEETPIMSFAVLNEFDSLKSLYIAKSGFNNTENIKDLSKLENLDLSQNYLVNFSQLSDLTSLKTLDLSGTNIQDLAPLAALNNLEVLDITGTEVSDISALNGKNELSKVLADETKLTVLASDNFIRTNPKVLLIHHVKDLESWWTGLSDAWKTSLKKANPRITTDHPSVEILTGTIGLEELDLSGAGITTLNPITRFVKLTKVDFSDNPVSEIISLSEVKTLVEITGKNSQVKDISPLKSNEELVKINLDGSPVSSILTVTSLPNLTYLNVNSSEIFTDEIPEVLIQKPSLTIVYRTEELNTWWMGLDQGWKEIFKKQFSLPEDPTTEQLHAMTEKSSLTFERVSVDDIHALTAFVNLRSLVIFDAPIGYIAPISELKLLEKLRISQVPVVDFSPLKSLSLLKELDISNSGIEDLDPLSGLLNLKILNISGTNLKTLKGLEGLVHLEQMDVASTNLRSLRPIEGLTNLKKLSCFNTRLSSRAVDNFKSANPDCEVRFY
;
A
#
# COMPACT_ATOMS: atom_id res chain seq x y z
N MET A 1 33.45 82.40 0.55
CA MET A 1 34.48 83.40 0.16
C MET A 1 35.67 82.64 -0.40
N ILE A 2 35.75 82.53 -1.73
CA ILE A 2 36.70 83.26 -2.60
C ILE A 2 38.12 82.63 -2.61
N ARG A 3 38.43 82.07 -3.79
CA ARG A 3 39.71 82.10 -4.54
C ARG A 3 40.85 81.12 -4.22
N THR A 4 40.97 80.16 -5.13
CA THR A 4 42.10 80.00 -6.06
C THR A 4 43.16 81.12 -6.08
N LYS A 5 44.45 80.74 -6.02
CA LYS A 5 45.49 81.32 -6.89
C LYS A 5 46.73 80.43 -6.98
N THR A 6 46.96 79.99 -8.20
CA THR A 6 48.21 79.57 -8.86
C THR A 6 49.33 80.58 -8.66
N ILE A 7 50.61 80.15 -8.66
CA ILE A 7 51.74 80.77 -9.39
C ILE A 7 53.02 79.89 -9.30
N TYR A 8 53.51 79.54 -10.50
CA TYR A 8 54.88 79.35 -11.02
C TYR A 8 56.04 78.74 -10.20
N LEU A 9 56.51 77.60 -10.75
CA LEU A 9 57.82 77.38 -11.41
C LEU A 9 59.09 77.93 -10.72
N SER A 10 60.02 77.03 -10.38
CA SER A 10 61.45 77.13 -10.74
C SER A 10 62.21 75.86 -10.34
N PHE A 11 62.81 75.24 -11.34
CA PHE A 11 63.74 74.12 -11.28
C PHE A 11 65.08 74.58 -10.68
N LEU A 12 65.64 73.84 -9.72
CA LEU A 12 67.09 73.77 -9.57
C LEU A 12 67.51 72.44 -8.90
N LEU A 13 68.28 71.68 -9.67
CA LEU A 13 68.94 70.43 -9.30
C LEU A 13 69.77 70.60 -8.02
N PHE A 14 69.64 69.64 -7.10
CA PHE A 14 70.79 69.13 -6.36
C PHE A 14 70.65 67.60 -6.24
N CYS A 15 71.52 66.89 -6.97
CA CYS A 15 71.69 65.45 -6.81
C CYS A 15 72.32 65.17 -5.44
N LEU A 16 71.55 64.55 -4.55
CA LEU A 16 72.08 63.80 -3.41
C LEU A 16 71.48 62.40 -3.46
N SER A 17 72.34 61.44 -3.75
CA SER A 17 72.08 60.01 -3.69
C SER A 17 71.78 59.61 -2.25
N PHE A 18 70.49 59.39 -1.94
CA PHE A 18 70.09 58.63 -0.76
C PHE A 18 70.25 57.14 -1.06
N SER A 19 71.31 56.55 -0.52
CA SER A 19 71.40 55.11 -0.31
C SER A 19 70.26 54.67 0.62
N GLY A 20 69.28 53.95 0.07
CA GLY A 20 68.18 53.38 0.83
C GLY A 20 68.69 52.35 1.85
N ILE A 21 68.26 52.50 3.10
CA ILE A 21 68.44 51.52 4.16
C ILE A 21 67.55 50.32 3.80
N ALA A 22 68.16 49.18 3.47
CA ALA A 22 67.45 47.94 3.20
C ALA A 22 66.85 47.39 4.52
N GLN A 23 65.56 47.10 4.50
CA GLN A 23 64.81 46.53 5.62
C GLN A 23 65.30 45.09 5.84
N THR A 24 66.02 44.82 6.93
CA THR A 24 66.45 43.45 7.29
C THR A 24 65.28 42.66 7.88
N ILE A 25 64.84 41.59 7.22
CA ILE A 25 63.83 40.67 7.74
C ILE A 25 64.47 39.74 8.77
N LYS A 26 63.92 39.72 9.99
CA LYS A 26 64.49 38.99 11.11
C LYS A 26 64.36 37.49 10.87
N GLY A 27 65.48 36.77 10.87
CA GLY A 27 65.53 35.31 10.70
C GLY A 27 65.89 34.81 9.29
N TYR A 28 66.09 35.71 8.31
CA TYR A 28 66.45 35.35 6.94
C TYR A 28 67.66 36.15 6.46
N THR A 29 68.53 35.51 5.68
CA THR A 29 69.64 36.17 4.98
C THR A 29 69.13 36.93 3.76
N LYS A 30 69.92 37.90 3.29
CA LYS A 30 69.59 38.64 2.05
C LYS A 30 69.46 37.70 0.84
N ALA A 31 70.32 36.69 0.74
CA ALA A 31 70.29 35.72 -0.37
C ALA A 31 69.02 34.85 -0.35
N GLU A 32 68.55 34.44 0.83
CA GLU A 32 67.28 33.70 0.96
C GLU A 32 66.07 34.58 0.59
N ILE A 33 66.07 35.86 1.00
CA ILE A 33 65.01 36.79 0.61
C ILE A 33 65.02 37.07 -0.90
N ASP A 34 66.19 37.18 -1.53
CA ASP A 34 66.32 37.35 -2.98
C ASP A 34 65.83 36.08 -3.73
N ASP A 35 66.16 34.87 -3.24
CA ASP A 35 65.67 33.59 -3.80
C ASP A 35 64.14 33.45 -3.67
N TYR A 36 63.57 33.76 -2.50
CA TYR A 36 62.13 33.75 -2.33
C TYR A 36 61.42 34.81 -3.18
N SER A 37 62.03 35.98 -3.37
CA SER A 37 61.49 37.02 -4.26
C SER A 37 61.44 36.53 -5.71
N ALA A 38 62.46 35.81 -6.19
CA ALA A 38 62.45 35.19 -7.52
C ALA A 38 61.36 34.11 -7.64
N LYS A 39 61.19 33.26 -6.62
CA LYS A 39 60.11 32.26 -6.59
C LYS A 39 58.72 32.90 -6.57
N VAL A 40 58.55 34.06 -5.94
CA VAL A 40 57.30 34.83 -5.99
C VAL A 40 57.02 35.31 -7.42
N GLU A 41 58.03 35.76 -8.17
CA GLU A 41 57.85 36.09 -9.58
C GLU A 41 57.40 34.88 -10.41
N ASP A 42 58.01 33.71 -10.18
CA ASP A 42 57.61 32.47 -10.84
C ASP A 42 56.16 32.07 -10.51
N GLN A 43 55.73 32.25 -9.25
CA GLN A 43 54.34 32.03 -8.87
C GLN A 43 53.36 32.98 -9.56
N VAL A 44 53.73 34.26 -9.70
CA VAL A 44 52.91 35.23 -10.44
C VAL A 44 52.83 34.88 -11.92
N ARG A 45 53.91 34.39 -12.53
CA ARG A 45 53.91 33.88 -13.92
C ARG A 45 53.07 32.62 -14.06
N PHE A 46 53.12 31.73 -13.07
CA PHE A 46 52.27 30.54 -13.07
C PHE A 46 50.79 30.90 -12.89
N LEU A 47 50.47 31.91 -12.07
CA LEU A 47 49.12 32.46 -11.99
C LEU A 47 48.67 32.96 -13.37
N GLU A 48 49.48 33.76 -14.07
CA GLU A 48 49.17 34.21 -15.44
C GLU A 48 48.87 33.02 -16.37
N TYR A 49 49.73 31.99 -16.35
CA TYR A 49 49.53 30.77 -17.15
C TYR A 49 48.23 30.06 -16.79
N LEU A 50 47.91 29.94 -15.51
CA LEU A 50 46.69 29.29 -15.02
C LEU A 50 45.44 30.04 -15.49
N LEU A 51 45.41 31.37 -15.34
CA LEU A 51 44.28 32.20 -15.80
C LEU A 51 44.11 32.12 -17.32
N ASN A 52 45.21 32.12 -18.08
CA ASN A 52 45.19 31.97 -19.54
C ASN A 52 44.74 30.58 -20.00
N THR A 53 45.06 29.53 -19.24
CA THR A 53 44.60 28.18 -19.53
C THR A 53 43.07 28.10 -19.41
N ILE A 54 42.48 28.69 -18.37
CA ILE A 54 41.02 28.74 -18.21
C ILE A 54 40.39 29.62 -19.30
N GLY A 55 40.98 30.79 -19.54
CA GLY A 55 40.46 31.81 -20.45
C GLY A 55 40.55 31.46 -21.92
N SER A 56 41.44 30.54 -22.33
CA SER A 56 41.65 30.21 -23.74
C SER A 56 40.47 29.44 -24.35
N ALA A 57 40.06 29.84 -25.55
CA ALA A 57 39.08 29.11 -26.36
C ALA A 57 39.60 27.74 -26.85
N GLU A 58 40.92 27.53 -26.87
CA GLU A 58 41.55 26.28 -27.35
C GLU A 58 41.67 25.21 -26.25
N THR A 59 41.48 25.58 -24.98
CA THR A 59 41.57 24.65 -23.85
C THR A 59 40.29 23.83 -23.72
N GLN A 60 40.43 22.52 -23.60
CA GLN A 60 39.28 21.61 -23.46
C GLN A 60 38.55 21.86 -22.14
N SER A 61 37.21 21.71 -22.12
CA SER A 61 36.40 21.88 -20.91
C SER A 61 36.89 21.02 -19.74
N ARG A 62 37.35 19.78 -20.01
CA ARG A 62 37.95 18.90 -19.01
C ARG A 62 39.19 19.50 -18.34
N ASP A 63 40.06 20.14 -19.10
CA ASP A 63 41.28 20.74 -18.56
C ASP A 63 40.93 21.99 -17.73
N LYS A 64 39.96 22.79 -18.18
CA LYS A 64 39.41 23.92 -17.40
C LYS A 64 38.84 23.45 -16.06
N ASP A 65 38.04 22.38 -16.08
CA ASP A 65 37.45 21.78 -14.89
C ASP A 65 38.53 21.36 -13.87
N VAL A 66 39.60 20.68 -14.31
CA VAL A 66 40.73 20.27 -13.45
C VAL A 66 41.44 21.47 -12.83
N VAL A 67 41.56 22.57 -13.58
CA VAL A 67 42.18 23.79 -13.06
C VAL A 67 41.31 24.44 -11.99
N ILE A 68 40.02 24.64 -12.28
CA ILE A 68 39.06 25.31 -11.39
C ILE A 68 38.82 24.51 -10.10
N ARG A 69 38.85 23.18 -10.18
CA ARG A 69 38.55 22.30 -9.04
C ARG A 69 39.76 21.99 -8.18
N GLU A 70 40.92 21.74 -8.79
CA GLU A 70 42.05 21.12 -8.10
C GLU A 70 43.37 21.90 -8.26
N SER A 71 43.71 22.30 -9.49
CA SER A 71 45.08 22.76 -9.76
C SER A 71 45.42 24.11 -9.14
N TYR A 72 44.43 24.97 -8.87
CA TYR A 72 44.67 26.28 -8.26
C TYR A 72 45.29 26.19 -6.85
N LEU A 73 45.03 25.11 -6.11
CA LEU A 73 45.60 24.86 -4.77
C LEU A 73 47.13 24.74 -4.78
N LYS A 74 47.74 24.56 -5.96
CA LYS A 74 49.21 24.57 -6.12
C LYS A 74 49.81 25.94 -5.80
N ILE A 75 49.10 27.04 -6.10
CA ILE A 75 49.60 28.40 -5.91
C ILE A 75 48.83 29.23 -4.89
N PHE A 76 47.55 28.95 -4.67
CA PHE A 76 46.76 29.64 -3.64
C PHE A 76 46.84 28.90 -2.31
N ARG A 77 46.78 29.66 -1.20
CA ARG A 77 46.81 29.10 0.16
C ARG A 77 45.68 28.10 0.40
N ASP A 78 44.48 28.47 -0.03
CA ASP A 78 43.25 27.67 0.02
C ASP A 78 42.22 28.28 -0.95
N GLY A 79 41.06 27.64 -1.08
CA GLY A 79 39.93 28.15 -1.88
C GLY A 79 39.36 29.48 -1.37
N GLU A 80 39.54 29.80 -0.09
CA GLU A 80 38.98 30.98 0.58
C GLU A 80 39.83 32.25 0.39
N VAL A 81 40.98 32.13 -0.28
CA VAL A 81 41.81 33.28 -0.65
C VAL A 81 40.96 34.27 -1.45
N GLN A 82 41.03 35.54 -1.00
CA GLN A 82 40.26 36.62 -1.58
C GLN A 82 40.99 37.20 -2.79
N VAL A 83 40.32 37.17 -3.93
CA VAL A 83 40.75 37.76 -5.20
C VAL A 83 39.79 38.89 -5.52
N GLU A 84 40.29 40.11 -5.65
CA GLU A 84 39.51 41.26 -6.10
C GLU A 84 39.07 41.03 -7.54
N ASP A 85 37.76 41.02 -7.78
CA ASP A 85 37.23 40.86 -9.12
C ASP A 85 37.53 42.07 -9.98
N ASP A 86 38.11 41.79 -11.13
CA ASP A 86 38.58 42.77 -12.08
C ASP A 86 38.30 42.46 -13.54
N LEU A 87 37.43 41.48 -13.76
CA LEU A 87 37.03 41.00 -15.06
C LEU A 87 36.14 42.05 -15.74
N LEU A 88 35.14 42.58 -15.03
CA LEU A 88 34.22 43.59 -15.58
C LEU A 88 34.86 44.99 -15.71
N LEU A 89 34.60 45.67 -16.85
CA LEU A 89 35.14 46.99 -17.17
C LEU A 89 34.44 48.14 -16.42
N ASP A 90 33.14 48.01 -16.20
CA ASP A 90 32.20 49.01 -15.70
C ASP A 90 31.75 48.77 -14.25
N ARG A 91 32.48 47.90 -13.53
CA ARG A 91 32.19 47.56 -12.13
C ARG A 91 32.24 48.82 -11.25
N LYS A 92 31.11 49.13 -10.61
CA LYS A 92 30.93 50.31 -9.74
C LYS A 92 31.41 50.09 -8.30
N VAL A 93 31.55 48.83 -7.87
CA VAL A 93 31.89 48.44 -6.49
C VAL A 93 33.02 47.42 -6.50
N VAL A 94 34.04 47.62 -5.69
CA VAL A 94 35.14 46.65 -5.54
C VAL A 94 34.65 45.43 -4.78
N THR A 95 34.65 44.25 -5.40
CA THR A 95 34.18 43.00 -4.77
C THR A 95 35.28 41.97 -4.68
N ASN A 96 35.38 41.28 -3.54
CA ASN A 96 36.28 40.13 -3.42
C ASN A 96 35.53 38.81 -3.66
N LYS A 97 36.16 37.90 -4.40
CA LYS A 97 35.69 36.55 -4.68
C LYS A 97 36.65 35.54 -4.06
N ASN A 98 36.14 34.37 -3.72
CA ASN A 98 37.02 33.25 -3.41
C ASN A 98 37.69 32.77 -4.72
N VAL A 99 38.73 31.94 -4.62
CA VAL A 99 39.53 31.58 -5.80
C VAL A 99 38.66 30.91 -6.86
N THR A 100 37.89 29.90 -6.47
CA THR A 100 37.07 29.13 -7.40
C THR A 100 36.04 30.00 -8.11
N ALA A 101 35.36 30.91 -7.41
CA ALA A 101 34.41 31.85 -8.00
C ALA A 101 35.09 32.76 -9.05
N TYR A 102 36.25 33.33 -8.72
CA TYR A 102 37.01 34.15 -9.67
C TYR A 102 37.42 33.35 -10.92
N LEU A 103 37.87 32.10 -10.75
CA LEU A 103 38.27 31.25 -11.88
C LEU A 103 37.06 30.84 -12.75
N LYS A 104 35.91 30.55 -12.14
CA LYS A 104 34.66 30.27 -12.85
C LYS A 104 34.23 31.44 -13.73
N ASP A 105 34.33 32.65 -13.23
CA ASP A 105 33.92 33.85 -13.97
C ASP A 105 34.75 34.04 -15.25
N ILE A 106 36.03 33.67 -15.23
CA ILE A 106 36.87 33.72 -16.43
C ILE A 106 36.30 32.81 -17.53
N GLU A 107 35.81 31.62 -17.15
CA GLU A 107 35.19 30.69 -18.09
C GLU A 107 33.80 31.15 -18.54
N PHE A 108 32.97 31.67 -17.63
CA PHE A 108 31.56 31.97 -17.92
C PHE A 108 31.34 33.31 -18.62
N PHE A 109 32.15 34.33 -18.37
CA PHE A 109 31.91 35.67 -18.91
C PHE A 109 32.63 35.96 -20.23
N TYR A 110 33.52 35.06 -20.68
CA TYR A 110 34.33 35.27 -21.88
C TYR A 110 34.43 34.04 -22.77
N LYS A 111 34.50 34.27 -24.08
CA LYS A 111 34.82 33.25 -25.08
C LYS A 111 36.30 32.97 -25.18
N ASP A 112 37.12 34.01 -25.04
CA ASP A 112 38.57 33.93 -25.05
C ASP A 112 39.14 35.08 -24.21
N VAL A 113 40.10 34.79 -23.32
CA VAL A 113 40.76 35.78 -22.45
C VAL A 113 42.25 35.54 -22.41
N ASN A 114 43.01 36.62 -22.57
CA ASN A 114 44.45 36.65 -22.36
C ASN A 114 44.80 37.69 -21.28
N PHE A 115 45.38 37.20 -20.20
CA PHE A 115 46.03 37.92 -19.11
C PHE A 115 47.53 38.06 -19.40
N LYS A 116 48.04 39.27 -19.25
CA LYS A 116 49.47 39.56 -19.29
C LYS A 116 49.88 40.37 -18.07
N PHE A 117 50.78 39.83 -17.27
CA PHE A 117 51.28 40.45 -16.04
C PHE A 117 52.69 40.99 -16.28
N LYS A 118 52.86 42.29 -16.03
CA LYS A 118 54.17 42.94 -16.01
C LYS A 118 54.53 43.29 -14.57
N ILE A 119 55.34 42.43 -13.94
CA ILE A 119 55.84 42.65 -12.57
C ILE A 119 56.68 43.92 -12.54
N ARG A 120 56.37 44.83 -11.63
CA ARG A 120 57.09 46.09 -11.39
C ARG A 120 58.13 45.90 -10.29
N GLU A 121 57.72 45.32 -9.17
CA GLU A 121 58.58 45.07 -8.00
C GLU A 121 57.99 43.95 -7.14
N VAL A 122 58.87 43.22 -6.44
CA VAL A 122 58.51 42.30 -5.35
C VAL A 122 59.14 42.84 -4.07
N LYS A 123 58.31 43.11 -3.05
CA LYS A 123 58.76 43.64 -1.76
C LYS A 123 58.52 42.62 -0.66
N PRO A 124 59.55 42.27 0.12
CA PRO A 124 59.39 41.35 1.24
C PRO A 124 58.99 42.14 2.50
N HIS A 125 58.17 41.52 3.33
CA HIS A 125 57.61 42.10 4.55
C HIS A 125 57.59 41.06 5.68
N GLN A 126 57.55 41.54 6.92
CA GLN A 126 57.43 40.70 8.10
C GLN A 126 56.29 41.23 8.99
N LYS A 127 55.34 40.35 9.33
CA LYS A 127 54.24 40.65 10.25
C LYS A 127 54.76 40.68 11.69
N ASP A 128 53.99 41.31 12.59
CA ASP A 128 54.35 41.42 14.03
C ASP A 128 54.51 40.05 14.71
N ASN A 129 53.83 39.02 14.20
CA ASN A 129 53.94 37.64 14.66
C ASN A 129 55.18 36.89 14.12
N GLY A 130 56.02 37.55 13.31
CA GLY A 130 57.24 36.99 12.72
C GLY A 130 57.07 36.38 11.32
N ASP A 131 55.84 36.21 10.84
CA ASP A 131 55.57 35.61 9.53
C ASP A 131 56.08 36.51 8.39
N VAL A 132 56.72 35.89 7.41
CA VAL A 132 57.23 36.57 6.22
C VAL A 132 56.22 36.46 5.08
N TYR A 133 56.00 37.57 4.40
CA TYR A 133 55.18 37.62 3.19
C TYR A 133 55.79 38.57 2.18
N PHE A 134 55.40 38.43 0.93
CA PHE A 134 55.87 39.22 -0.19
C PHE A 134 54.68 39.90 -0.85
N THR A 135 54.88 41.14 -1.30
CA THR A 135 53.91 41.84 -2.13
C THR A 135 54.53 42.09 -3.50
N ALA A 136 53.98 41.42 -4.52
CA ALA A 136 54.33 41.67 -5.91
C ALA A 136 53.41 42.73 -6.49
N SER A 137 53.95 43.90 -6.85
CA SER A 137 53.22 44.93 -7.60
C SER A 137 53.40 44.69 -9.10
N LEU A 138 52.31 44.67 -9.86
CA LEU A 138 52.32 44.39 -11.29
C LEU A 138 51.28 45.21 -12.06
N ASP A 139 51.50 45.38 -13.36
CA ASP A 139 50.47 45.81 -14.29
C ASP A 139 49.80 44.60 -14.92
N ARG A 140 48.48 44.50 -14.76
CA ARG A 140 47.67 43.43 -15.31
C ARG A 140 46.93 43.93 -16.53
N THR A 141 47.26 43.41 -17.70
CA THR A 141 46.51 43.65 -18.94
C THR A 141 45.60 42.47 -19.23
N ILE A 142 44.29 42.72 -19.42
CA ILE A 142 43.35 41.75 -20.00
C ILE A 142 43.10 42.14 -21.45
N THR A 143 43.08 41.16 -22.34
CA THR A 143 42.51 41.25 -23.69
C THR A 143 41.56 40.08 -23.87
N ALA A 144 40.28 40.36 -24.07
CA ALA A 144 39.24 39.33 -24.10
C ALA A 144 38.18 39.57 -25.17
N ILE A 145 37.48 38.49 -25.53
CA ILE A 145 36.24 38.50 -26.29
C ILE A 145 35.14 38.04 -25.33
N GLY A 146 34.22 38.93 -24.99
CA GLY A 146 33.09 38.61 -24.12
C GLY A 146 32.07 37.69 -24.80
N ILE A 147 31.12 37.18 -24.02
CA ILE A 147 30.07 36.27 -24.50
C ILE A 147 29.21 36.90 -25.61
N ASN A 148 29.10 38.23 -25.65
CA ASN A 148 28.36 38.99 -26.66
C ASN A 148 29.24 39.45 -27.84
N ASN A 149 30.45 38.88 -28.00
CA ASN A 149 31.46 39.23 -29.01
C ASN A 149 32.05 40.65 -28.88
N GLU A 150 31.84 41.32 -27.76
CA GLU A 150 32.49 42.56 -27.42
C GLU A 150 33.99 42.34 -27.14
N LYS A 151 34.83 43.26 -27.65
CA LYS A 151 36.27 43.23 -27.37
C LYS A 151 36.56 44.03 -26.11
N VAL A 152 37.13 43.36 -25.12
CA VAL A 152 37.52 43.96 -23.84
C VAL A 152 39.04 44.09 -23.82
N SER A 153 39.54 45.29 -23.53
CA SER A 153 40.95 45.48 -23.20
C SER A 153 41.13 46.54 -22.13
N ASN A 154 41.77 46.19 -21.03
CA ASN A 154 42.13 47.14 -19.98
C ASN A 154 43.46 46.76 -19.32
N THR A 155 44.12 47.76 -18.75
CA THR A 155 45.30 47.56 -17.90
C THR A 155 45.03 48.19 -16.55
N LYS A 156 45.15 47.41 -15.48
CA LYS A 156 44.98 47.86 -14.09
C LYS A 156 46.20 47.46 -13.25
N PRO A 157 46.65 48.29 -12.29
CA PRO A 157 47.69 47.88 -11.34
C PRO A 157 47.13 46.83 -10.39
N ARG A 158 47.93 45.82 -10.02
CA ARG A 158 47.59 44.77 -9.07
C ARG A 158 48.71 44.56 -8.06
N PHE A 159 48.32 44.07 -6.90
CA PHE A 159 49.19 43.58 -5.83
C PHE A 159 48.81 42.12 -5.57
N VAL A 160 49.81 41.24 -5.57
CA VAL A 160 49.67 39.84 -5.18
C VAL A 160 50.43 39.66 -3.87
N GLU A 161 49.71 39.35 -2.79
CA GLU A 161 50.31 39.00 -1.50
C GLU A 161 50.59 37.50 -1.48
N VAL A 162 51.84 37.12 -1.24
CA VAL A 162 52.29 35.72 -1.16
C VAL A 162 52.88 35.48 0.22
N ASN A 163 52.28 34.58 0.99
CA ASN A 163 52.78 34.19 2.30
C ASN A 163 53.82 33.07 2.15
N LEU A 164 54.88 33.13 2.97
CA LEU A 164 55.84 32.05 3.14
C LEU A 164 55.46 31.25 4.38
N ASP A 165 55.16 29.96 4.21
CA ASP A 165 54.97 29.05 5.34
C ASP A 165 56.32 28.73 5.98
N SER A 166 56.48 29.08 7.27
CA SER A 166 57.75 28.92 7.98
C SER A 166 58.15 27.46 8.24
N LYS A 167 57.23 26.49 8.12
CA LYS A 167 57.48 25.06 8.32
C LYS A 167 57.75 24.33 7.01
N THR A 168 56.92 24.55 6.00
CA THR A 168 57.03 23.85 4.71
C THR A 168 57.94 24.59 3.72
N GLN A 169 58.25 25.85 3.99
CA GLN A 169 58.95 26.76 3.06
C GLN A 169 58.21 26.93 1.72
N GLU A 170 56.91 26.61 1.69
CA GLU A 170 56.06 26.83 0.54
C GLU A 170 55.59 28.29 0.49
N LEU A 171 55.57 28.83 -0.71
CA LEU A 171 54.97 30.12 -1.01
C LEU A 171 53.53 29.89 -1.47
N LYS A 172 52.58 30.67 -0.94
CA LYS A 172 51.17 30.59 -1.35
C LYS A 172 50.58 31.99 -1.46
N ILE A 173 49.88 32.23 -2.56
CA ILE A 173 49.09 33.44 -2.77
C ILE A 173 48.02 33.52 -1.70
N ALA A 174 48.00 34.62 -0.97
CA ALA A 174 47.12 34.90 0.16
C ALA A 174 46.07 35.97 -0.15
N SER A 175 46.33 36.85 -1.13
CA SER A 175 45.32 37.76 -1.71
C SER A 175 45.79 38.39 -3.02
N VAL A 176 44.86 38.84 -3.85
CA VAL A 176 45.12 39.62 -5.08
C VAL A 176 44.20 40.84 -5.11
N TYR A 177 44.73 42.06 -5.22
CA TYR A 177 43.95 43.31 -5.11
C TYR A 177 44.57 44.50 -5.88
N THR A 178 43.79 45.52 -6.23
CA THR A 178 44.25 46.83 -6.75
C THR A 178 44.28 47.87 -5.63
N THR A 179 43.26 47.88 -4.78
CA THR A 179 43.13 48.78 -3.63
C THR A 179 42.67 47.94 -2.45
N LYS A 180 43.36 48.05 -1.31
CA LYS A 180 42.94 47.37 -0.08
C LYS A 180 41.73 48.12 0.54
N VAL A 181 40.60 48.07 -0.15
CA VAL A 181 39.33 48.65 0.29
C VAL A 181 38.84 47.87 1.51
N SER A 182 38.37 48.57 2.54
CA SER A 182 37.81 47.91 3.72
C SER A 182 36.49 47.22 3.34
N ARG A 183 36.20 46.05 3.93
CA ARG A 183 34.91 45.36 3.75
C ARG A 183 33.72 46.27 4.07
N ASP A 184 33.90 47.21 5.00
CA ASP A 184 32.88 48.19 5.38
C ASP A 184 32.53 49.15 4.23
N GLU A 185 33.56 49.60 3.50
CA GLU A 185 33.40 50.47 2.33
C GLU A 185 32.75 49.70 1.17
N GLU A 186 33.17 48.45 0.92
CA GLU A 186 32.55 47.55 -0.07
C GLU A 186 31.05 47.36 0.19
N LEU A 187 30.65 47.11 1.44
CA LEU A 187 29.24 46.90 1.79
C LEU A 187 28.42 48.19 1.69
N ALA A 188 28.99 49.32 2.10
CA ALA A 188 28.34 50.62 1.97
C ALA A 188 28.11 50.99 0.50
N GLU A 189 29.11 50.78 -0.36
CA GLU A 189 29.00 50.97 -1.80
C GLU A 189 28.00 49.99 -2.44
N TRP A 190 28.06 48.70 -2.09
CA TRP A 190 27.11 47.68 -2.55
C TRP A 190 25.66 48.10 -2.26
N TRP A 191 25.35 48.50 -1.03
CA TRP A 191 24.01 48.98 -0.66
C TRP A 191 23.59 50.23 -1.44
N GLY A 192 24.53 51.15 -1.67
CA GLY A 192 24.29 52.40 -2.37
C GLY A 192 23.95 52.23 -3.86
N VAL A 193 24.38 51.13 -4.48
CA VAL A 193 24.12 50.83 -5.90
C VAL A 193 22.99 49.82 -6.13
N LEU A 194 22.42 49.24 -5.07
CA LEU A 194 21.27 48.33 -5.19
C LEU A 194 20.06 49.03 -5.78
N ASP A 195 19.38 48.34 -6.70
CA ASP A 195 18.08 48.75 -7.19
C ASP A 195 17.05 48.84 -6.02
N PRO A 196 16.10 49.79 -6.05
CA PRO A 196 15.11 49.96 -4.98
C PRO A 196 14.31 48.70 -4.64
N HIS A 197 14.07 47.80 -5.60
CA HIS A 197 13.37 46.54 -5.35
C HIS A 197 14.19 45.59 -4.48
N TRP A 198 15.52 45.55 -4.67
CA TRP A 198 16.43 44.82 -3.79
C TRP A 198 16.50 45.44 -2.40
N GLN A 199 16.55 46.77 -2.30
CA GLN A 199 16.54 47.46 -1.01
C GLN A 199 15.25 47.19 -0.23
N ASP A 200 14.10 47.21 -0.92
CA ASP A 200 12.79 46.89 -0.33
C ASP A 200 12.71 45.43 0.12
N TYR A 201 13.23 44.49 -0.68
CA TYR A 201 13.34 43.08 -0.31
C TYR A 201 14.10 42.90 1.01
N PHE A 202 15.30 43.46 1.11
CA PHE A 202 16.11 43.36 2.33
C PHE A 202 15.44 44.02 3.53
N LYS A 203 14.84 45.21 3.35
CA LYS A 203 14.10 45.87 4.43
C LYS A 203 12.93 45.02 4.93
N LYS A 204 12.14 44.44 4.02
CA LYS A 204 11.03 43.53 4.37
C LYS A 204 11.52 42.28 5.09
N ARG A 205 12.53 41.61 4.53
CA ARG A 205 13.09 40.37 5.09
C ARG A 205 13.61 40.55 6.51
N PHE A 206 14.24 41.69 6.81
CA PHE A 206 14.81 41.99 8.11
C PHE A 206 13.92 42.87 9.00
N ALA A 207 12.64 43.05 8.63
CA ALA A 207 11.64 43.83 9.36
C ALA A 207 12.10 45.27 9.69
N ILE A 208 12.76 45.93 8.74
CA ILE A 208 13.22 47.31 8.83
C ILE A 208 12.19 48.21 8.16
N ALA A 209 11.81 49.33 8.80
CA ALA A 209 10.83 50.23 8.22
C ALA A 209 11.35 50.86 6.92
N ALA A 210 10.45 51.15 5.97
CA ALA A 210 10.81 51.60 4.63
C ALA A 210 11.72 52.85 4.61
N TYR A 211 11.61 53.72 5.61
CA TYR A 211 12.34 55.00 5.71
C TYR A 211 13.54 54.96 6.66
N ASP A 212 13.80 53.84 7.35
CA ASP A 212 14.93 53.74 8.27
C ASP A 212 16.26 53.71 7.51
N SER A 213 17.26 54.41 8.05
CA SER A 213 18.64 54.36 7.57
C SER A 213 19.28 53.01 7.91
N ILE A 214 19.98 52.40 6.96
CA ILE A 214 20.68 51.12 7.17
C ILE A 214 22.04 51.34 7.80
N LYS A 215 22.33 50.59 8.87
CA LYS A 215 23.63 50.59 9.56
C LYS A 215 24.54 49.49 9.04
N LEU A 216 25.85 49.63 9.26
CA LEU A 216 26.85 48.69 8.80
C LEU A 216 26.63 47.26 9.35
N ASP A 217 26.23 47.10 10.61
CA ASP A 217 25.92 45.79 11.19
C ASP A 217 24.72 45.08 10.50
N GLN A 218 23.78 45.86 9.95
CA GLN A 218 22.68 45.33 9.14
C GLN A 218 23.16 44.90 7.75
N LEU A 219 24.10 45.63 7.14
CA LEU A 219 24.69 45.26 5.85
C LEU A 219 25.44 43.92 5.94
N TYR A 220 26.19 43.70 7.02
CA TYR A 220 26.82 42.39 7.28
C TYR A 220 25.75 41.28 7.37
N LYS A 221 24.66 41.50 8.10
CA LYS A 221 23.54 40.54 8.18
C LYS A 221 22.89 40.25 6.83
N PHE A 222 22.79 41.24 5.93
CA PHE A 222 22.19 41.05 4.61
C PHE A 222 23.01 40.10 3.74
N VAL A 223 24.33 40.18 3.80
CA VAL A 223 25.24 39.41 2.94
C VAL A 223 25.71 38.08 3.57
N GLU A 224 25.52 37.91 4.87
CA GLU A 224 25.85 36.66 5.59
C GLU A 224 24.78 35.58 5.48
N VAL A 225 23.63 35.88 4.87
CA VAL A 225 22.53 34.93 4.68
C VAL A 225 22.99 33.68 3.92
N ASP A 226 22.45 32.54 4.34
CA ASP A 226 22.65 31.24 3.68
C ASP A 226 21.50 30.86 2.73
N SER A 227 20.46 31.68 2.70
CA SER A 227 19.23 31.45 1.96
C SER A 227 18.80 32.73 1.27
N LEU A 228 18.32 32.64 0.04
CA LEU A 228 17.73 33.72 -0.73
C LEU A 228 16.44 33.19 -1.37
N ASP A 229 15.32 33.78 -0.97
CA ASP A 229 14.02 33.47 -1.55
C ASP A 229 13.47 34.71 -2.23
N LEU A 230 13.41 34.68 -3.56
CA LEU A 230 12.83 35.68 -4.44
C LEU A 230 11.56 35.14 -5.14
N SER A 231 11.01 34.02 -4.67
CA SER A 231 9.89 33.37 -5.34
C SER A 231 8.68 34.29 -5.49
N GLY A 232 8.05 34.25 -6.66
CA GLY A 232 6.88 35.09 -6.99
C GLY A 232 7.19 36.59 -7.14
N THR A 233 8.45 37.01 -7.02
CA THR A 233 8.81 38.42 -7.22
C THR A 233 8.98 38.72 -8.71
N ASN A 234 8.21 39.69 -9.21
CA ASN A 234 8.29 40.12 -10.62
C ASN A 234 9.18 41.35 -10.83
N SER A 235 9.60 42.00 -9.75
CA SER A 235 10.33 43.28 -9.80
C SER A 235 11.85 43.13 -9.76
N ILE A 236 12.36 41.98 -9.33
CA ILE A 236 13.80 41.68 -9.29
C ILE A 236 14.14 40.82 -10.50
N LEU A 237 14.86 41.43 -11.47
CA LEU A 237 15.27 40.76 -12.71
C LEU A 237 16.77 40.51 -12.78
N ASP A 238 17.57 41.30 -12.05
CA ASP A 238 19.02 41.22 -12.03
C ASP A 238 19.51 40.59 -10.73
N LEU A 239 20.27 39.50 -10.87
CA LEU A 239 20.86 38.74 -9.77
C LEU A 239 22.27 39.21 -9.38
N SER A 240 22.84 40.22 -10.05
CA SER A 240 24.17 40.75 -9.74
C SER A 240 24.40 41.06 -8.24
N PRO A 241 23.40 41.55 -7.47
CA PRO A 241 23.55 41.73 -6.03
C PRO A 241 23.95 40.48 -5.22
N MET A 242 23.72 39.27 -5.75
CA MET A 242 24.10 38.00 -5.11
C MET A 242 25.62 37.83 -4.99
N GLU A 243 26.43 38.53 -5.77
CA GLU A 243 27.90 38.47 -5.68
C GLU A 243 28.43 38.80 -4.27
N ALA A 244 27.70 39.63 -3.51
CA ALA A 244 28.09 39.97 -2.14
C ALA A 244 27.78 38.87 -1.12
N MET A 245 26.85 37.95 -1.44
CA MET A 245 26.26 36.96 -0.54
C MET A 245 27.04 35.63 -0.58
N ARG A 246 28.20 35.60 0.07
CA ARG A 246 29.20 34.50 -0.08
C ARG A 246 28.79 33.18 0.58
N ASN A 247 27.81 33.20 1.48
CA ASN A 247 27.42 32.03 2.28
C ASN A 247 26.16 31.33 1.77
N LEU A 248 25.60 31.76 0.62
CA LEU A 248 24.37 31.20 0.08
C LEU A 248 24.51 29.69 -0.19
N LYS A 249 23.48 28.97 0.26
CA LYS A 249 23.28 27.53 0.07
C LYS A 249 21.92 27.23 -0.55
N TYR A 250 20.91 28.05 -0.23
CA TYR A 250 19.54 27.87 -0.70
C TYR A 250 19.12 29.06 -1.55
N VAL A 251 18.78 28.83 -2.81
CA VAL A 251 18.34 29.90 -3.72
C VAL A 251 17.02 29.48 -4.35
N ASN A 252 15.96 30.22 -4.08
CA ASN A 252 14.64 30.04 -4.69
C ASN A 252 14.30 31.28 -5.54
N LEU A 253 14.21 31.06 -6.85
CA LEU A 253 13.90 32.04 -7.89
C LEU A 253 12.61 31.65 -8.63
N SER A 254 11.83 30.72 -8.08
CA SER A 254 10.64 30.19 -8.76
C SER A 254 9.60 31.27 -9.03
N ASN A 255 8.88 31.14 -10.13
CA ASN A 255 7.81 32.07 -10.50
C ASN A 255 8.29 33.53 -10.63
N THR A 256 9.49 33.72 -11.19
CA THR A 256 10.06 35.05 -11.47
C THR A 256 10.26 35.26 -12.98
N GLN A 257 10.67 36.46 -13.37
CA GLN A 257 11.00 36.80 -14.77
C GLN A 257 12.51 36.78 -15.05
N ILE A 258 13.29 36.08 -14.21
CA ILE A 258 14.74 35.97 -14.36
C ILE A 258 15.07 35.13 -15.59
N THR A 259 15.94 35.64 -16.46
CA THR A 259 16.45 34.93 -17.64
C THR A 259 17.90 34.50 -17.49
N GLU A 260 18.71 35.31 -16.81
CA GLU A 260 20.17 35.15 -16.72
C GLU A 260 20.58 34.63 -15.34
N LEU A 261 21.18 33.44 -15.31
CA LEU A 261 21.68 32.82 -14.06
C LEU A 261 23.19 33.02 -13.83
N GLY A 262 23.86 33.81 -14.66
CA GLY A 262 25.31 34.06 -14.58
C GLY A 262 25.83 34.34 -13.16
N PRO A 263 25.18 35.23 -12.37
CA PRO A 263 25.61 35.53 -11.00
C PRO A 263 25.61 34.34 -10.03
N ILE A 264 24.85 33.27 -10.29
CA ILE A 264 24.80 32.06 -9.45
C ILE A 264 26.15 31.33 -9.42
N SER A 265 27.00 31.50 -10.44
CA SER A 265 28.36 30.93 -10.47
C SER A 265 29.20 31.28 -9.23
N ASN A 266 28.92 32.42 -8.59
CA ASN A 266 29.57 32.88 -7.36
C ASN A 266 29.11 32.13 -6.09
N VAL A 267 27.97 31.45 -6.13
CA VAL A 267 27.39 30.72 -5.00
C VAL A 267 28.10 29.38 -4.83
N THR A 268 29.24 29.40 -4.15
CA THR A 268 30.14 28.24 -4.03
C THR A 268 29.58 27.10 -3.19
N PHE A 269 28.65 27.40 -2.27
CA PHE A 269 28.08 26.44 -1.33
C PHE A 269 26.64 26.03 -1.67
N LEU A 270 26.21 26.21 -2.92
CA LEU A 270 24.85 25.92 -3.36
C LEU A 270 24.46 24.45 -3.10
N GLU A 271 23.42 24.25 -2.27
CA GLU A 271 22.83 22.94 -1.93
C GLU A 271 21.41 22.79 -2.49
N TYR A 272 20.70 23.89 -2.72
CA TYR A 272 19.34 23.94 -3.25
C TYR A 272 19.21 25.07 -4.26
N LEU A 273 18.70 24.75 -5.44
CA LEU A 273 18.33 25.73 -6.46
C LEU A 273 16.94 25.41 -7.02
N ASP A 274 16.05 26.39 -6.98
CA ASP A 274 14.76 26.36 -7.66
C ASP A 274 14.67 27.56 -8.60
N VAL A 275 14.59 27.29 -9.90
CA VAL A 275 14.37 28.28 -10.96
C VAL A 275 13.10 27.94 -11.75
N SER A 276 12.19 27.17 -11.15
CA SER A 276 10.98 26.72 -11.81
C SER A 276 10.09 27.89 -12.25
N ASN A 277 9.39 27.73 -13.36
CA ASN A 277 8.51 28.77 -13.91
C ASN A 277 9.24 30.09 -14.20
N THR A 278 10.47 30.00 -14.73
CA THR A 278 11.25 31.16 -15.19
C THR A 278 11.55 31.07 -16.69
N PRO A 279 11.73 32.19 -17.41
CA PRO A 279 12.11 32.18 -18.82
C PRO A 279 13.57 31.77 -19.10
N THR A 280 14.32 31.36 -18.07
CA THR A 280 15.71 30.88 -18.14
C THR A 280 15.91 29.81 -19.22
N SER A 281 16.95 29.96 -20.04
CA SER A 281 17.31 28.99 -21.09
C SER A 281 18.66 28.32 -20.91
N ASP A 282 19.47 28.75 -19.94
CA ASP A 282 20.82 28.27 -19.71
C ASP A 282 21.05 27.96 -18.22
N ILE A 283 21.70 26.84 -17.94
CA ILE A 283 21.95 26.30 -16.60
C ILE A 283 23.42 25.94 -16.38
N GLN A 284 24.31 26.21 -17.34
CA GLN A 284 25.72 25.81 -17.26
C GLN A 284 26.46 26.42 -16.05
N PHE A 285 26.00 27.57 -15.55
CA PHE A 285 26.61 28.29 -14.43
C PHE A 285 26.66 27.50 -13.11
N ILE A 286 25.85 26.44 -12.98
CA ILE A 286 25.87 25.55 -11.81
C ILE A 286 26.71 24.28 -12.00
N LYS A 287 27.43 24.10 -13.12
CA LYS A 287 28.22 22.86 -13.38
C LYS A 287 29.29 22.55 -12.33
N TYR A 288 29.65 23.54 -11.49
CA TYR A 288 30.60 23.42 -10.39
C TYR A 288 29.95 23.40 -9.00
N SER A 289 28.62 23.30 -8.92
CA SER A 289 27.86 23.29 -7.66
C SER A 289 27.79 21.87 -7.10
N ASP A 290 28.93 21.25 -6.79
CA ASP A 290 29.02 19.82 -6.43
C ASP A 290 28.27 19.44 -5.15
N ARG A 291 27.88 20.44 -4.36
CA ARG A 291 27.10 20.29 -3.12
C ARG A 291 25.59 20.31 -3.38
N LEU A 292 25.16 20.58 -4.61
CA LEU A 292 23.77 20.68 -4.99
C LEU A 292 23.07 19.33 -4.77
N LYS A 293 22.04 19.35 -3.92
CA LYS A 293 21.22 18.20 -3.57
C LYS A 293 19.84 18.27 -4.23
N HIS A 294 19.34 19.48 -4.46
CA HIS A 294 18.02 19.72 -5.00
C HIS A 294 18.11 20.73 -6.14
N LEU A 295 17.59 20.35 -7.31
CA LEU A 295 17.48 21.20 -8.48
C LEU A 295 16.07 21.11 -9.06
N ASP A 296 15.40 22.26 -9.15
CA ASP A 296 14.14 22.39 -9.87
C ASP A 296 14.30 23.39 -11.02
N ILE A 297 14.22 22.88 -12.25
CA ILE A 297 14.25 23.67 -13.49
C ILE A 297 12.94 23.51 -14.27
N SER A 298 11.86 23.10 -13.61
CA SER A 298 10.58 22.82 -14.26
C SER A 298 9.98 24.06 -14.90
N ASN A 299 9.27 23.91 -16.01
CA ASN A 299 8.67 25.02 -16.77
C ASN A 299 9.69 26.11 -17.16
N THR A 300 10.91 25.71 -17.55
CA THR A 300 11.93 26.62 -18.09
C THR A 300 12.14 26.40 -19.59
N ARG A 301 13.04 27.18 -20.20
CA ARG A 301 13.44 27.05 -21.61
C ARG A 301 14.78 26.34 -21.77
N ILE A 302 15.27 25.70 -20.70
CA ILE A 302 16.51 24.95 -20.72
C ILE A 302 16.36 23.75 -21.67
N ARG A 303 17.36 23.54 -22.51
CA ARG A 303 17.38 22.47 -23.52
C ARG A 303 18.51 21.46 -23.30
N ASP A 304 19.58 21.88 -22.65
CA ASP A 304 20.79 21.09 -22.47
C ASP A 304 21.18 21.08 -21.00
N ILE A 305 21.43 19.88 -20.48
CA ILE A 305 21.89 19.61 -19.11
C ILE A 305 23.16 18.76 -19.11
N SER A 306 23.79 18.52 -20.27
CA SER A 306 24.95 17.64 -20.42
C SER A 306 26.17 18.05 -19.58
N GLU A 307 26.39 19.34 -19.42
CA GLU A 307 27.47 19.92 -18.60
C GLU A 307 27.30 19.68 -17.09
N LEU A 308 26.13 19.18 -16.64
CA LEU A 308 25.87 18.91 -15.23
C LEU A 308 26.45 17.57 -14.73
N VAL A 309 27.24 16.86 -15.54
CA VAL A 309 27.83 15.53 -15.25
C VAL A 309 28.48 15.39 -13.87
N ASN A 310 29.05 16.47 -13.34
CA ASN A 310 29.77 16.46 -12.06
C ASN A 310 28.89 16.66 -10.82
N LEU A 311 27.57 16.85 -10.97
CA LEU A 311 26.65 17.08 -9.85
C LEU A 311 26.27 15.79 -9.10
N LYS A 312 27.29 15.07 -8.62
CA LYS A 312 27.17 13.74 -7.99
C LYS A 312 26.41 13.71 -6.66
N SER A 313 26.16 14.87 -6.05
CA SER A 313 25.42 15.02 -4.79
C SER A 313 23.91 15.20 -4.98
N ILE A 314 23.41 15.32 -6.22
CA ILE A 314 21.98 15.53 -6.47
C ILE A 314 21.18 14.35 -5.93
N ARG A 315 20.13 14.66 -5.18
CA ARG A 315 19.18 13.71 -4.59
C ARG A 315 17.77 13.89 -5.16
N SER A 316 17.43 15.10 -5.57
CA SER A 316 16.14 15.44 -6.17
C SER A 316 16.35 16.31 -7.40
N LEU A 317 15.79 15.88 -8.52
CA LEU A 317 15.78 16.62 -9.78
C LEU A 317 14.35 16.75 -10.31
N ARG A 318 13.93 17.97 -10.62
CA ARG A 318 12.66 18.28 -11.27
C ARG A 318 12.93 19.02 -12.57
N VAL A 319 12.45 18.47 -13.68
CA VAL A 319 12.57 19.03 -15.04
C VAL A 319 11.24 18.98 -15.79
N GLU A 320 10.14 19.05 -15.05
CA GLU A 320 8.78 18.93 -15.62
C GLU A 320 8.53 20.05 -16.64
N GLU A 321 7.80 19.75 -17.71
CA GLU A 321 7.46 20.71 -18.78
C GLU A 321 8.67 21.47 -19.38
N THR A 322 9.86 20.87 -19.35
CA THR A 322 11.10 21.51 -19.83
C THR A 322 11.57 20.84 -21.11
N PRO A 323 11.93 21.59 -22.18
CA PRO A 323 12.23 21.04 -23.50
C PRO A 323 13.65 20.47 -23.61
N ILE A 324 14.01 19.51 -22.75
CA ILE A 324 15.32 18.87 -22.72
C ILE A 324 15.54 18.02 -23.97
N MET A 325 16.67 18.22 -24.65
CA MET A 325 17.01 17.50 -25.88
C MET A 325 17.70 16.14 -25.63
N SER A 326 18.42 16.01 -24.51
CA SER A 326 19.16 14.80 -24.16
C SER A 326 19.15 14.56 -22.65
N PHE A 327 18.88 13.32 -22.26
CA PHE A 327 18.83 12.89 -20.87
C PHE A 327 20.00 11.99 -20.45
N ALA A 328 20.99 11.78 -21.32
CA ALA A 328 22.09 10.83 -21.08
C ALA A 328 22.87 11.10 -19.78
N VAL A 329 22.98 12.38 -19.39
CA VAL A 329 23.64 12.81 -18.15
C VAL A 329 22.96 12.28 -16.88
N LEU A 330 21.68 11.88 -16.94
CA LEU A 330 20.95 11.44 -15.75
C LEU A 330 21.60 10.22 -15.10
N ASN A 331 22.15 9.28 -15.88
CA ASN A 331 22.87 8.10 -15.36
C ASN A 331 24.11 8.46 -14.53
N GLU A 332 24.59 9.69 -14.60
CA GLU A 332 25.74 10.17 -13.81
C GLU A 332 25.35 10.58 -12.39
N PHE A 333 24.06 10.66 -12.06
CA PHE A 333 23.55 11.11 -10.76
C PHE A 333 23.36 9.93 -9.78
N ASP A 334 24.45 9.28 -9.39
CA ASP A 334 24.49 8.07 -8.53
C ASP A 334 23.82 8.20 -7.15
N SER A 335 23.49 9.43 -6.72
CA SER A 335 22.83 9.75 -5.44
C SER A 335 21.35 10.10 -5.59
N LEU A 336 20.81 10.09 -6.81
CA LEU A 336 19.45 10.52 -7.10
C LEU A 336 18.44 9.58 -6.45
N LYS A 337 17.48 10.17 -5.73
CA LYS A 337 16.38 9.49 -5.04
C LYS A 337 15.02 9.85 -5.60
N SER A 338 14.87 11.07 -6.11
CA SER A 338 13.62 11.55 -6.69
C SER A 338 13.88 12.23 -8.03
N LEU A 339 13.14 11.80 -9.05
CA LEU A 339 13.22 12.32 -10.41
C LEU A 339 11.81 12.59 -10.94
N TYR A 340 11.51 13.85 -11.22
CA TYR A 340 10.22 14.28 -11.78
C TYR A 340 10.45 14.91 -13.14
N ILE A 341 10.01 14.22 -14.20
CA ILE A 341 10.29 14.59 -15.60
C ILE A 341 9.03 14.58 -16.46
N ALA A 342 7.87 14.84 -15.85
CA ALA A 342 6.59 14.88 -16.52
C ALA A 342 6.61 15.84 -17.72
N LYS A 343 6.05 15.42 -18.86
CA LYS A 343 5.88 16.26 -20.07
C LYS A 343 7.18 16.97 -20.53
N SER A 344 8.34 16.34 -20.34
CA SER A 344 9.66 16.90 -20.70
C SER A 344 10.18 16.41 -22.05
N GLY A 345 9.48 15.47 -22.69
CA GLY A 345 9.94 14.80 -23.92
C GLY A 345 10.83 13.59 -23.65
N PHE A 346 10.90 13.13 -22.40
CA PHE A 346 11.59 11.90 -22.04
C PHE A 346 10.93 10.69 -22.72
N ASN A 347 11.70 9.88 -23.45
CA ASN A 347 11.14 8.79 -24.26
C ASN A 347 11.87 7.44 -24.11
N ASN A 348 12.98 7.40 -23.39
CA ASN A 348 13.83 6.21 -23.32
C ASN A 348 14.46 6.03 -21.93
N THR A 349 14.08 4.95 -21.27
CA THR A 349 14.53 4.57 -19.91
C THR A 349 15.98 4.10 -19.82
N GLU A 350 16.68 3.86 -20.94
CA GLU A 350 18.14 3.65 -20.96
C GLU A 350 18.91 4.81 -20.31
N ASN A 351 18.36 6.03 -20.33
CA ASN A 351 18.98 7.22 -19.73
C ASN A 351 18.88 7.26 -18.20
N ILE A 352 18.15 6.33 -17.57
CA ILE A 352 17.99 6.28 -16.10
C ILE A 352 18.32 4.92 -15.49
N LYS A 353 18.80 3.95 -16.28
CA LYS A 353 19.02 2.57 -15.83
C LYS A 353 20.04 2.43 -14.70
N ASP A 354 21.00 3.35 -14.60
CA ASP A 354 22.07 3.27 -13.59
C ASP A 354 21.63 3.88 -12.24
N LEU A 355 20.42 4.45 -12.16
CA LEU A 355 19.85 5.10 -10.97
C LEU A 355 19.33 4.11 -9.93
N SER A 356 20.19 3.21 -9.48
CA SER A 356 19.87 2.13 -8.53
C SER A 356 19.33 2.59 -7.16
N LYS A 357 19.50 3.87 -6.78
CA LYS A 357 18.99 4.46 -5.52
C LYS A 357 17.69 5.24 -5.70
N LEU A 358 17.11 5.25 -6.90
CA LEU A 358 15.90 6.00 -7.20
C LEU A 358 14.70 5.38 -6.46
N GLU A 359 14.01 6.20 -5.66
CA GLU A 359 12.86 5.80 -4.85
C GLU A 359 11.56 6.37 -5.43
N ASN A 360 11.59 7.55 -6.03
CA ASN A 360 10.44 8.25 -6.59
C ASN A 360 10.70 8.65 -8.04
N LEU A 361 9.83 8.21 -8.95
CA LEU A 361 9.95 8.49 -10.38
C LEU A 361 8.61 8.91 -10.96
N ASP A 362 8.58 10.08 -11.58
CA ASP A 362 7.44 10.57 -12.35
C ASP A 362 7.83 10.74 -13.82
N LEU A 363 7.24 9.88 -14.66
CA LEU A 363 7.36 9.86 -16.11
C LEU A 363 6.07 10.30 -16.80
N SER A 364 5.09 10.84 -16.06
CA SER A 364 3.75 11.11 -16.57
C SER A 364 3.75 12.03 -17.81
N GLN A 365 2.73 11.89 -18.65
CA GLN A 365 2.52 12.71 -19.86
C GLN A 365 3.70 12.70 -20.85
N ASN A 366 4.51 11.63 -20.84
CA ASN A 366 5.56 11.40 -21.81
C ASN A 366 5.21 10.24 -22.77
N TYR A 367 5.79 10.28 -23.97
CA TYR A 367 5.67 9.19 -24.94
C TYR A 367 6.92 8.31 -24.91
N LEU A 368 6.80 7.13 -24.28
CA LEU A 368 7.89 6.18 -24.05
C LEU A 368 7.99 5.19 -25.22
N VAL A 369 9.16 5.17 -25.85
CA VAL A 369 9.51 4.21 -26.91
C VAL A 369 10.13 2.93 -26.31
N ASN A 370 10.93 3.07 -25.26
CA ASN A 370 11.52 1.96 -24.52
C ASN A 370 11.43 2.18 -23.01
N PHE A 371 10.77 1.25 -22.31
CA PHE A 371 10.56 1.25 -20.86
C PHE A 371 11.03 -0.06 -20.18
N SER A 372 11.79 -0.90 -20.88
CA SER A 372 12.24 -2.20 -20.34
C SER A 372 13.22 -2.07 -19.17
N GLN A 373 14.05 -1.02 -19.17
CA GLN A 373 15.00 -0.71 -18.08
C GLN A 373 14.33 -0.25 -16.78
N LEU A 374 13.00 -0.04 -16.75
CA LEU A 374 12.30 0.15 -15.47
C LEU A 374 12.51 -1.04 -14.52
N SER A 375 12.77 -2.24 -15.06
CA SER A 375 13.06 -3.44 -14.27
C SER A 375 14.36 -3.36 -13.46
N ASP A 376 15.31 -2.49 -13.84
CA ASP A 376 16.59 -2.30 -13.15
C ASP A 376 16.45 -1.40 -11.91
N LEU A 377 15.39 -0.59 -11.82
CA LEU A 377 15.16 0.42 -10.78
C LEU A 377 14.53 -0.17 -9.51
N THR A 378 15.15 -1.23 -8.98
CA THR A 378 14.61 -2.06 -7.89
C THR A 378 14.36 -1.34 -6.55
N SER A 379 14.91 -0.14 -6.36
CA SER A 379 14.66 0.71 -5.19
C SER A 379 13.37 1.55 -5.28
N LEU A 380 12.67 1.53 -6.42
CA LEU A 380 11.47 2.33 -6.62
C LEU A 380 10.36 1.96 -5.63
N LYS A 381 9.80 3.00 -5.02
CA LYS A 381 8.64 2.96 -4.13
C LYS A 381 7.44 3.64 -4.75
N THR A 382 7.65 4.76 -5.43
CA THR A 382 6.59 5.48 -6.14
C THR A 382 6.95 5.62 -7.61
N LEU A 383 5.98 5.27 -8.47
CA LEU A 383 6.13 5.34 -9.91
C LEU A 383 4.85 5.93 -10.53
N ASP A 384 4.98 7.06 -11.21
CA ASP A 384 3.92 7.68 -11.99
C ASP A 384 4.19 7.51 -13.48
N LEU A 385 3.29 6.80 -14.16
CA LEU A 385 3.25 6.54 -15.60
C LEU A 385 1.96 7.08 -16.23
N SER A 386 1.24 7.95 -15.52
CA SER A 386 -0.06 8.45 -15.97
C SER A 386 0.05 9.22 -17.29
N GLY A 387 -0.92 9.02 -18.18
CA GLY A 387 -0.95 9.64 -19.50
C GLY A 387 0.20 9.22 -20.43
N THR A 388 0.89 8.11 -20.14
CA THR A 388 1.90 7.53 -21.05
C THR A 388 1.27 6.48 -21.98
N ASN A 389 2.01 6.07 -23.02
CA ASN A 389 1.57 5.05 -23.99
C ASN A 389 1.88 3.60 -23.57
N ILE A 390 2.09 3.33 -22.28
CA ILE A 390 2.40 1.99 -21.77
C ILE A 390 1.18 1.07 -21.91
N GLN A 391 1.46 -0.17 -22.30
CA GLN A 391 0.46 -1.25 -22.48
C GLN A 391 0.77 -2.49 -21.64
N ASP A 392 2.05 -2.72 -21.35
CA ASP A 392 2.56 -3.91 -20.67
C ASP A 392 3.33 -3.50 -19.42
N LEU A 393 3.03 -4.13 -18.29
CA LEU A 393 3.66 -3.89 -17.00
C LEU A 393 4.73 -4.94 -16.65
N ALA A 394 5.10 -5.83 -17.57
CA ALA A 394 6.12 -6.85 -17.33
C ALA A 394 7.44 -6.32 -16.73
N PRO A 395 7.98 -5.15 -17.15
CA PRO A 395 9.18 -4.58 -16.52
C PRO A 395 9.01 -4.27 -15.03
N LEU A 396 7.78 -4.03 -14.56
CA LEU A 396 7.52 -3.71 -13.16
C LEU A 396 7.54 -4.96 -12.27
N ALA A 397 7.53 -6.18 -12.83
CA ALA A 397 7.48 -7.42 -12.06
C ALA A 397 8.62 -7.53 -11.03
N ALA A 398 9.83 -7.05 -11.37
CA ALA A 398 11.01 -7.07 -10.49
C ALA A 398 10.98 -6.03 -9.36
N LEU A 399 10.07 -5.05 -9.41
CA LEU A 399 10.00 -3.94 -8.44
C LEU A 399 9.28 -4.35 -7.16
N ASN A 400 9.97 -5.06 -6.27
CA ASN A 400 9.38 -5.61 -5.04
C ASN A 400 9.12 -4.56 -3.95
N ASN A 401 9.81 -3.41 -4.02
CA ASN A 401 9.66 -2.30 -3.08
C ASN A 401 8.59 -1.28 -3.50
N LEU A 402 7.88 -1.54 -4.61
CA LEU A 402 6.91 -0.61 -5.17
C LEU A 402 5.69 -0.52 -4.24
N GLU A 403 5.43 0.67 -3.71
CA GLU A 403 4.34 0.98 -2.77
C GLU A 403 3.14 1.62 -3.47
N VAL A 404 3.40 2.51 -4.44
CA VAL A 404 2.40 3.28 -5.17
C VAL A 404 2.72 3.30 -6.66
N LEU A 405 1.73 2.95 -7.47
CA LEU A 405 1.80 3.01 -8.93
C LEU A 405 0.63 3.84 -9.48
N ASP A 406 0.92 4.79 -10.36
CA ASP A 406 -0.08 5.46 -11.18
C ASP A 406 0.10 5.09 -12.65
N ILE A 407 -0.93 4.51 -13.25
CA ILE A 407 -1.04 4.16 -14.67
C ILE A 407 -2.32 4.77 -15.29
N THR A 408 -2.86 5.82 -14.67
CA THR A 408 -4.09 6.48 -15.12
C THR A 408 -3.94 6.99 -16.55
N GLY A 409 -4.93 6.77 -17.41
CA GLY A 409 -4.90 7.21 -18.81
C GLY A 409 -3.84 6.51 -19.67
N THR A 410 -3.43 5.30 -19.29
CA THR A 410 -2.55 4.44 -20.10
C THR A 410 -3.35 3.41 -20.90
N GLU A 411 -2.68 2.62 -21.73
CA GLU A 411 -3.28 1.60 -22.59
C GLU A 411 -3.19 0.19 -21.96
N VAL A 412 -2.91 0.11 -20.65
CA VAL A 412 -2.75 -1.13 -19.89
C VAL A 412 -4.08 -1.88 -19.80
N SER A 413 -4.05 -3.18 -20.11
CA SER A 413 -5.22 -4.07 -20.01
C SER A 413 -5.04 -5.22 -19.04
N ASP A 414 -3.79 -5.49 -18.61
CA ASP A 414 -3.44 -6.52 -17.64
C ASP A 414 -2.48 -5.95 -16.59
N ILE A 415 -2.82 -6.17 -15.32
CA ILE A 415 -2.05 -5.75 -14.15
C ILE A 415 -1.50 -6.95 -13.36
N SER A 416 -1.56 -8.17 -13.91
CA SER A 416 -1.10 -9.40 -13.28
C SER A 416 0.39 -9.37 -12.90
N ALA A 417 1.21 -8.58 -13.60
CA ALA A 417 2.62 -8.34 -13.26
C ALA A 417 2.82 -7.70 -11.87
N LEU A 418 1.76 -7.15 -11.27
CA LEU A 418 1.77 -6.56 -9.93
C LEU A 418 1.44 -7.57 -8.82
N ASN A 419 1.03 -8.80 -9.16
CA ASN A 419 0.70 -9.83 -8.18
C ASN A 419 1.90 -10.21 -7.32
N GLY A 420 1.67 -10.45 -6.02
CA GLY A 420 2.71 -10.92 -5.09
C GLY A 420 3.67 -9.84 -4.60
N LYS A 421 3.40 -8.56 -4.88
CA LYS A 421 4.17 -7.42 -4.35
C LYS A 421 3.71 -7.10 -2.93
N ASN A 422 4.56 -7.39 -1.95
CA ASN A 422 4.22 -7.27 -0.53
C ASN A 422 4.03 -5.83 -0.05
N GLU A 423 4.80 -4.89 -0.62
CA GLU A 423 4.78 -3.48 -0.23
C GLU A 423 3.73 -2.66 -1.01
N LEU A 424 3.16 -3.23 -2.08
CA LEU A 424 2.21 -2.51 -2.93
C LEU A 424 0.92 -2.22 -2.15
N SER A 425 0.59 -0.94 -2.05
CA SER A 425 -0.54 -0.46 -1.26
C SER A 425 -1.59 0.27 -2.10
N LYS A 426 -1.18 0.93 -3.19
CA LYS A 426 -2.08 1.73 -4.03
C LYS A 426 -1.72 1.59 -5.52
N VAL A 427 -2.75 1.37 -6.34
CA VAL A 427 -2.66 1.42 -7.81
C VAL A 427 -3.76 2.33 -8.34
N LEU A 428 -3.39 3.41 -9.01
CA LEU A 428 -4.29 4.29 -9.76
C LEU A 428 -4.29 3.81 -11.21
N ALA A 429 -5.44 3.35 -11.70
CA ALA A 429 -5.61 2.72 -13.00
C ALA A 429 -6.90 3.16 -13.69
N ASP A 430 -7.32 4.40 -13.44
CA ASP A 430 -8.48 4.96 -14.12
C ASP A 430 -8.17 5.28 -15.58
N GLU A 431 -9.21 5.28 -16.43
CA GLU A 431 -9.06 5.54 -17.87
C GLU A 431 -8.04 4.61 -18.55
N THR A 432 -7.91 3.36 -18.06
CA THR A 432 -7.11 2.28 -18.68
C THR A 432 -7.97 1.34 -19.52
N LYS A 433 -7.36 0.33 -20.15
CA LYS A 433 -8.05 -0.78 -20.83
C LYS A 433 -8.34 -1.97 -19.91
N LEU A 434 -8.20 -1.80 -18.60
CA LEU A 434 -8.43 -2.86 -17.62
C LEU A 434 -9.93 -3.22 -17.57
N THR A 435 -10.25 -4.49 -17.79
CA THR A 435 -11.65 -4.96 -17.68
C THR A 435 -12.09 -5.08 -16.22
N VAL A 436 -13.40 -5.02 -15.97
CA VAL A 436 -13.97 -5.27 -14.63
C VAL A 436 -13.52 -6.64 -14.08
N LEU A 437 -13.59 -7.69 -14.91
CA LEU A 437 -13.17 -9.03 -14.52
C LEU A 437 -11.68 -9.11 -14.12
N ALA A 438 -10.80 -8.46 -14.88
CA ALA A 438 -9.37 -8.41 -14.55
C ALA A 438 -9.12 -7.64 -13.25
N SER A 439 -9.86 -6.54 -13.03
CA SER A 439 -9.82 -5.75 -11.79
C SER A 439 -10.24 -6.59 -10.59
N ASP A 440 -11.37 -7.28 -10.69
CA ASP A 440 -11.91 -8.13 -9.61
C ASP A 440 -10.95 -9.28 -9.26
N ASN A 441 -10.36 -9.92 -10.27
CA ASN A 441 -9.35 -10.97 -10.08
C ASN A 441 -8.11 -10.44 -9.34
N PHE A 442 -7.64 -9.25 -9.72
CA PHE A 442 -6.51 -8.62 -9.05
C PHE A 442 -6.82 -8.27 -7.59
N ILE A 443 -8.00 -7.70 -7.33
CA ILE A 443 -8.45 -7.32 -5.98
C ILE A 443 -8.57 -8.55 -5.06
N ARG A 444 -9.06 -9.68 -5.58
CA ARG A 444 -9.11 -10.95 -4.83
C ARG A 444 -7.73 -11.50 -4.51
N THR A 445 -6.80 -11.39 -5.46
CA THR A 445 -5.42 -11.91 -5.29
C THR A 445 -4.58 -11.01 -4.37
N ASN A 446 -4.86 -9.71 -4.35
CA ASN A 446 -4.09 -8.71 -3.60
C ASN A 446 -5.01 -7.88 -2.68
N PRO A 447 -5.55 -8.47 -1.59
CA PRO A 447 -6.60 -7.84 -0.80
C PRO A 447 -6.18 -6.58 -0.04
N LYS A 448 -4.87 -6.33 0.10
CA LYS A 448 -4.34 -5.12 0.76
C LYS A 448 -4.16 -3.94 -0.19
N VAL A 449 -4.20 -4.17 -1.51
CA VAL A 449 -3.98 -3.13 -2.51
C VAL A 449 -5.27 -2.34 -2.73
N LEU A 450 -5.17 -1.02 -2.65
CA LEU A 450 -6.22 -0.09 -3.06
C LEU A 450 -6.11 0.14 -4.58
N LEU A 451 -6.93 -0.58 -5.36
CA LEU A 451 -7.03 -0.40 -6.82
C LEU A 451 -8.12 0.64 -7.14
N ILE A 452 -7.73 1.81 -7.64
CA ILE A 452 -8.64 2.87 -8.07
C ILE A 452 -8.80 2.80 -9.58
N HIS A 453 -9.99 2.49 -10.05
CA HIS A 453 -10.33 2.31 -11.47
C HIS A 453 -11.81 2.60 -11.70
N HIS A 454 -12.20 2.95 -12.93
CA HIS A 454 -13.59 3.29 -13.31
C HIS A 454 -14.21 4.34 -12.38
N VAL A 455 -13.49 5.44 -12.15
CA VAL A 455 -13.85 6.44 -11.12
C VAL A 455 -15.23 7.03 -11.36
N LYS A 456 -15.56 7.37 -12.61
CA LYS A 456 -16.89 7.91 -12.98
C LYS A 456 -18.03 6.96 -12.64
N ASP A 457 -17.82 5.65 -12.80
CA ASP A 457 -18.83 4.64 -12.46
C ASP A 457 -19.00 4.51 -10.95
N LEU A 458 -17.92 4.63 -10.18
CA LEU A 458 -17.95 4.60 -8.72
C LEU A 458 -18.65 5.83 -8.12
N GLU A 459 -18.37 7.02 -8.68
CA GLU A 459 -19.06 8.26 -8.32
C GLU A 459 -20.55 8.20 -8.68
N SER A 460 -20.88 7.68 -9.88
CA SER A 460 -22.26 7.45 -10.30
C SER A 460 -22.98 6.45 -9.40
N TRP A 461 -22.29 5.37 -9.00
CA TRP A 461 -22.82 4.41 -8.02
C TRP A 461 -23.15 5.09 -6.69
N TRP A 462 -22.21 5.85 -6.10
CA TRP A 462 -22.43 6.55 -4.83
C TRP A 462 -23.59 7.55 -4.91
N THR A 463 -23.62 8.36 -5.96
CA THR A 463 -24.68 9.37 -6.15
C THR A 463 -26.06 8.72 -6.29
N GLY A 464 -26.13 7.58 -6.98
CA GLY A 464 -27.36 6.79 -7.17
C GLY A 464 -27.83 5.98 -5.95
N LEU A 465 -27.04 5.89 -4.88
CA LEU A 465 -27.47 5.20 -3.65
C LEU A 465 -28.61 5.95 -2.95
N SER A 466 -29.54 5.18 -2.37
CA SER A 466 -30.55 5.72 -1.47
C SER A 466 -29.93 6.23 -0.16
N ASP A 467 -30.65 7.10 0.55
CA ASP A 467 -30.20 7.64 1.84
C ASP A 467 -29.99 6.53 2.88
N ALA A 468 -30.80 5.47 2.83
CA ALA A 468 -30.64 4.26 3.65
C ALA A 468 -29.28 3.58 3.43
N TRP A 469 -28.90 3.40 2.15
CA TRP A 469 -27.60 2.84 1.78
C TRP A 469 -26.46 3.76 2.20
N LYS A 470 -26.52 5.06 1.90
CA LYS A 470 -25.50 6.04 2.30
C LYS A 470 -25.30 6.08 3.81
N THR A 471 -26.39 6.00 4.58
CA THR A 471 -26.34 5.95 6.06
C THR A 471 -25.64 4.69 6.56
N SER A 472 -25.98 3.53 5.99
CA SER A 472 -25.34 2.25 6.34
C SER A 472 -23.85 2.25 6.00
N LEU A 473 -23.48 2.79 4.82
CA LEU A 473 -22.07 2.89 4.42
C LEU A 473 -21.28 3.89 5.28
N LYS A 474 -21.89 5.00 5.72
CA LYS A 474 -21.28 5.90 6.71
C LYS A 474 -21.04 5.23 8.06
N LYS A 475 -21.95 4.34 8.48
CA LYS A 475 -21.78 3.51 9.69
C LYS A 475 -20.64 2.50 9.52
N ALA A 476 -20.60 1.81 8.37
CA ALA A 476 -19.60 0.79 8.07
C ALA A 476 -18.20 1.37 7.82
N ASN A 477 -18.11 2.56 7.20
CA ASN A 477 -16.87 3.30 6.98
C ASN A 477 -16.99 4.74 7.50
N PRO A 478 -16.58 4.99 8.77
CA PRO A 478 -16.63 6.32 9.38
C PRO A 478 -15.75 7.39 8.71
N ARG A 479 -14.91 7.03 7.73
CA ARG A 479 -14.14 7.99 6.93
C ARG A 479 -15.03 8.79 5.97
N ILE A 480 -16.25 8.34 5.70
CA ILE A 480 -17.25 9.07 4.92
C ILE A 480 -17.85 10.18 5.80
N THR A 481 -17.22 11.35 5.80
CA THR A 481 -17.64 12.51 6.60
C THR A 481 -18.51 13.52 5.84
N THR A 482 -18.58 13.40 4.51
CA THR A 482 -19.31 14.30 3.62
C THR A 482 -20.20 13.50 2.67
N ASP A 483 -21.13 14.19 1.99
CA ASP A 483 -21.95 13.58 0.93
C ASP A 483 -21.21 13.45 -0.41
N HIS A 484 -20.00 14.00 -0.50
CA HIS A 484 -19.08 13.91 -1.64
C HIS A 484 -17.74 13.31 -1.18
N PRO A 485 -17.71 12.04 -0.76
CA PRO A 485 -16.49 11.36 -0.34
C PRO A 485 -15.49 11.26 -1.48
N SER A 486 -14.20 11.23 -1.17
CA SER A 486 -13.17 11.01 -2.18
C SER A 486 -13.23 9.59 -2.74
N VAL A 487 -12.70 9.41 -3.94
CA VAL A 487 -12.63 8.13 -4.64
C VAL A 487 -11.87 7.08 -3.83
N GLU A 488 -10.81 7.46 -3.13
CA GLU A 488 -10.08 6.57 -2.21
C GLU A 488 -11.00 6.02 -1.11
N ILE A 489 -11.83 6.88 -0.52
CA ILE A 489 -12.75 6.49 0.54
C ILE A 489 -13.80 5.54 -0.03
N LEU A 490 -14.38 5.83 -1.20
CA LEU A 490 -15.35 4.97 -1.86
C LEU A 490 -14.75 3.61 -2.24
N THR A 491 -13.55 3.60 -2.81
CA THR A 491 -12.82 2.38 -3.20
C THR A 491 -12.51 1.53 -1.97
N GLY A 492 -12.07 2.15 -0.88
CA GLY A 492 -11.89 1.47 0.40
C GLY A 492 -13.20 0.93 0.98
N THR A 493 -14.32 1.60 0.75
CA THR A 493 -15.66 1.19 1.23
C THR A 493 -16.14 -0.06 0.51
N ILE A 494 -16.02 -0.14 -0.81
CA ILE A 494 -16.41 -1.35 -1.57
C ILE A 494 -15.44 -2.51 -1.34
N GLY A 495 -14.29 -2.26 -0.70
CA GLY A 495 -13.32 -3.27 -0.28
C GLY A 495 -13.61 -3.90 1.10
N LEU A 496 -14.72 -3.57 1.75
CA LEU A 496 -15.10 -4.15 3.05
C LEU A 496 -15.42 -5.64 2.95
N GLU A 497 -14.97 -6.41 3.94
CA GLU A 497 -15.26 -7.86 4.06
C GLU A 497 -16.55 -8.14 4.82
N GLU A 498 -17.01 -7.20 5.64
CA GLU A 498 -18.25 -7.30 6.42
C GLU A 498 -19.08 -6.03 6.24
N LEU A 499 -20.40 -6.19 6.11
CA LEU A 499 -21.31 -5.07 5.91
C LEU A 499 -22.60 -5.24 6.72
N ASP A 500 -22.85 -4.30 7.63
CA ASP A 500 -24.08 -4.19 8.41
C ASP A 500 -25.00 -3.13 7.80
N LEU A 501 -26.13 -3.59 7.27
CA LEU A 501 -27.22 -2.82 6.66
C LEU A 501 -28.49 -2.84 7.54
N SER A 502 -28.40 -3.36 8.77
CA SER A 502 -29.55 -3.62 9.64
C SER A 502 -30.34 -2.36 9.98
N GLY A 503 -31.67 -2.45 9.94
CA GLY A 503 -32.60 -1.38 10.39
C GLY A 503 -32.50 -0.06 9.62
N ALA A 504 -31.89 -0.05 8.43
CA ALA A 504 -31.64 1.18 7.67
C ALA A 504 -32.78 1.54 6.69
N GLY A 505 -33.79 0.70 6.52
CA GLY A 505 -34.88 0.90 5.55
C GLY A 505 -34.48 0.51 4.11
N ILE A 506 -33.57 -0.46 3.97
CA ILE A 506 -33.09 -0.96 2.69
C ILE A 506 -34.19 -1.79 2.01
N THR A 507 -34.54 -1.43 0.77
CA THR A 507 -35.55 -2.17 -0.01
C THR A 507 -34.93 -3.10 -1.04
N THR A 508 -33.68 -2.86 -1.45
CA THR A 508 -32.96 -3.64 -2.47
C THR A 508 -31.50 -3.81 -2.12
N LEU A 509 -30.96 -4.99 -2.41
CA LEU A 509 -29.56 -5.33 -2.21
C LEU A 509 -28.67 -5.11 -3.44
N ASN A 510 -29.19 -4.57 -4.55
CA ASN A 510 -28.42 -4.40 -5.80
C ASN A 510 -27.04 -3.72 -5.63
N PRO A 511 -26.86 -2.71 -4.77
CA PRO A 511 -25.55 -2.10 -4.56
C PRO A 511 -24.46 -3.04 -4.01
N ILE A 512 -24.85 -4.16 -3.39
CA ILE A 512 -23.91 -5.13 -2.79
C ILE A 512 -22.99 -5.79 -3.83
N THR A 513 -23.40 -5.81 -5.10
CA THR A 513 -22.65 -6.39 -6.22
C THR A 513 -21.29 -5.71 -6.45
N ARG A 514 -21.07 -4.51 -5.90
CA ARG A 514 -19.77 -3.81 -5.95
C ARG A 514 -18.77 -4.32 -4.91
N PHE A 515 -19.21 -5.07 -3.90
CA PHE A 515 -18.35 -5.50 -2.80
C PHE A 515 -17.68 -6.84 -3.09
N VAL A 516 -16.64 -6.82 -3.92
CA VAL A 516 -15.96 -8.03 -4.43
C VAL A 516 -15.19 -8.84 -3.38
N LYS A 517 -15.02 -8.28 -2.17
CA LYS A 517 -14.37 -8.92 -1.00
C LYS A 517 -15.36 -9.35 0.08
N LEU A 518 -16.66 -9.10 -0.09
CA LEU A 518 -17.63 -9.27 0.98
C LEU A 518 -17.80 -10.74 1.34
N THR A 519 -17.55 -11.06 2.61
CA THR A 519 -17.73 -12.40 3.17
C THR A 519 -18.94 -12.47 4.11
N LYS A 520 -19.33 -11.34 4.72
CA LYS A 520 -20.50 -11.29 5.60
C LYS A 520 -21.39 -10.10 5.30
N VAL A 521 -22.69 -10.34 5.29
CA VAL A 521 -23.70 -9.27 5.23
C VAL A 521 -24.80 -9.48 6.24
N ASP A 522 -25.17 -8.42 6.95
CA ASP A 522 -26.37 -8.35 7.77
C ASP A 522 -27.35 -7.33 7.14
N PHE A 523 -28.51 -7.78 6.67
CA PHE A 523 -29.58 -6.94 6.15
C PHE A 523 -30.86 -7.05 6.99
N SER A 524 -30.74 -7.41 8.27
CA SER A 524 -31.87 -7.58 9.19
C SER A 524 -32.74 -6.33 9.34
N ASP A 525 -34.00 -6.51 9.74
CA ASP A 525 -34.95 -5.43 10.03
C ASP A 525 -35.16 -4.47 8.84
N ASN A 526 -35.14 -5.03 7.63
CA ASN A 526 -35.37 -4.31 6.38
C ASN A 526 -36.43 -5.01 5.53
N PRO A 527 -37.22 -4.27 4.72
CA PRO A 527 -38.25 -4.83 3.84
C PRO A 527 -37.68 -5.51 2.58
N VAL A 528 -36.52 -6.16 2.66
CA VAL A 528 -35.89 -6.87 1.53
C VAL A 528 -36.63 -8.17 1.26
N SER A 529 -37.15 -8.34 0.05
CA SER A 529 -37.79 -9.58 -0.42
C SER A 529 -36.96 -10.34 -1.45
N GLU A 530 -36.18 -9.63 -2.27
CA GLU A 530 -35.38 -10.19 -3.35
C GLU A 530 -33.89 -10.17 -2.99
N ILE A 531 -33.24 -11.34 -3.11
CA ILE A 531 -31.82 -11.53 -2.80
C ILE A 531 -31.00 -12.01 -3.99
N ILE A 532 -31.50 -11.84 -5.23
CA ILE A 532 -30.80 -12.26 -6.46
C ILE A 532 -29.38 -11.68 -6.54
N SER A 533 -29.20 -10.44 -6.07
CA SER A 533 -27.91 -9.74 -6.05
C SER A 533 -26.86 -10.41 -5.15
N LEU A 534 -27.27 -11.18 -4.15
CA LEU A 534 -26.33 -11.98 -3.33
C LEU A 534 -25.71 -13.13 -4.15
N SER A 535 -26.37 -13.59 -5.21
CA SER A 535 -25.84 -14.65 -6.07
C SER A 535 -24.61 -14.21 -6.87
N GLU A 536 -24.41 -12.91 -7.08
CA GLU A 536 -23.23 -12.35 -7.75
C GLU A 536 -22.01 -12.28 -6.82
N VAL A 537 -22.23 -12.29 -5.50
CA VAL A 537 -21.17 -12.18 -4.48
C VAL A 537 -20.74 -13.58 -4.03
N LYS A 538 -19.90 -14.22 -4.85
CA LYS A 538 -19.45 -15.61 -4.63
C LYS A 538 -18.58 -15.82 -3.38
N THR A 539 -18.06 -14.73 -2.80
CA THR A 539 -17.22 -14.73 -1.60
C THR A 539 -18.00 -14.82 -0.29
N LEU A 540 -19.33 -14.78 -0.32
CA LEU A 540 -20.17 -14.81 0.88
C LEU A 540 -20.03 -16.11 1.67
N VAL A 541 -19.73 -15.97 2.96
CA VAL A 541 -19.59 -17.03 3.96
C VAL A 541 -20.77 -17.00 4.95
N GLU A 542 -21.22 -15.81 5.34
CA GLU A 542 -22.34 -15.63 6.27
C GLU A 542 -23.34 -14.60 5.76
N ILE A 543 -24.62 -14.94 5.81
CA ILE A 543 -25.72 -14.00 5.58
C ILE A 543 -26.66 -13.97 6.78
N THR A 544 -27.01 -12.76 7.20
CA THR A 544 -28.04 -12.51 8.20
C THR A 544 -29.08 -11.56 7.61
N GLY A 545 -30.35 -11.90 7.73
CA GLY A 545 -31.48 -11.16 7.20
C GLY A 545 -32.71 -11.39 8.05
N LYS A 546 -32.59 -11.15 9.36
CA LYS A 546 -33.69 -11.37 10.30
C LYS A 546 -34.83 -10.39 10.03
N ASN A 547 -36.06 -10.80 10.30
CA ASN A 547 -37.26 -9.97 10.11
C ASN A 547 -37.33 -9.33 8.70
N SER A 548 -36.81 -10.03 7.69
CA SER A 548 -36.86 -9.60 6.30
C SER A 548 -38.15 -10.08 5.62
N GLN A 549 -38.35 -9.77 4.35
CA GLN A 549 -39.47 -10.26 3.54
C GLN A 549 -39.03 -11.36 2.56
N VAL A 550 -37.86 -11.98 2.80
CA VAL A 550 -37.30 -13.03 1.95
C VAL A 550 -38.16 -14.28 2.02
N LYS A 551 -38.72 -14.68 0.87
CA LYS A 551 -39.50 -15.91 0.70
C LYS A 551 -38.72 -17.01 0.00
N ASP A 552 -38.00 -16.64 -1.05
CA ASP A 552 -37.26 -17.56 -1.90
C ASP A 552 -35.75 -17.40 -1.66
N ILE A 553 -35.12 -18.50 -1.22
CA ILE A 553 -33.67 -18.59 -1.04
C ILE A 553 -32.96 -19.32 -2.21
N SER A 554 -33.67 -19.72 -3.26
CA SER A 554 -33.12 -20.35 -4.46
C SER A 554 -31.98 -19.59 -5.15
N PRO A 555 -31.93 -18.24 -5.13
CA PRO A 555 -30.78 -17.51 -5.69
C PRO A 555 -29.44 -17.88 -5.06
N LEU A 556 -29.43 -18.35 -3.80
CA LEU A 556 -28.22 -18.67 -3.07
C LEU A 556 -27.55 -19.97 -3.53
N LYS A 557 -28.19 -20.79 -4.37
CA LYS A 557 -27.73 -22.13 -4.79
C LYS A 557 -26.29 -22.22 -5.31
N SER A 558 -25.69 -21.09 -5.69
CA SER A 558 -24.37 -20.99 -6.31
C SER A 558 -23.35 -20.21 -5.46
N ASN A 559 -23.67 -19.95 -4.20
CA ASN A 559 -22.78 -19.36 -3.21
C ASN A 559 -22.12 -20.49 -2.40
N GLU A 560 -21.19 -21.21 -3.02
CA GLU A 560 -20.62 -22.45 -2.48
C GLU A 560 -19.84 -22.25 -1.16
N GLU A 561 -19.35 -21.04 -0.90
CA GLU A 561 -18.63 -20.65 0.31
C GLU A 561 -19.54 -20.40 1.53
N LEU A 562 -20.87 -20.40 1.37
CA LEU A 562 -21.80 -20.15 2.48
C LEU A 562 -21.71 -21.24 3.55
N VAL A 563 -21.41 -20.81 4.77
CA VAL A 563 -21.36 -21.64 5.98
C VAL A 563 -22.59 -21.40 6.86
N LYS A 564 -23.11 -20.17 6.87
CA LYS A 564 -24.18 -19.75 7.79
C LYS A 564 -25.22 -18.87 7.12
N ILE A 565 -26.49 -19.24 7.27
CA ILE A 565 -27.66 -18.47 6.83
C ILE A 565 -28.58 -18.22 8.02
N ASN A 566 -28.94 -16.97 8.29
CA ASN A 566 -29.85 -16.60 9.36
C ASN A 566 -30.97 -15.68 8.87
N LEU A 567 -32.18 -16.22 8.74
CA LEU A 567 -33.39 -15.57 8.22
C LEU A 567 -34.55 -15.65 9.23
N ASP A 568 -34.25 -15.72 10.53
CA ASP A 568 -35.24 -15.72 11.62
C ASP A 568 -36.27 -14.58 11.44
N GLY A 569 -37.55 -14.89 11.59
CA GLY A 569 -38.65 -13.92 11.39
C GLY A 569 -38.94 -13.57 9.93
N SER A 570 -38.29 -14.22 8.96
CA SER A 570 -38.56 -14.00 7.53
C SER A 570 -39.49 -15.09 6.96
N PRO A 571 -40.38 -14.78 6.01
CA PRO A 571 -41.39 -15.71 5.49
C PRO A 571 -40.83 -16.70 4.45
N VAL A 572 -39.70 -17.37 4.76
CA VAL A 572 -39.09 -18.40 3.89
C VAL A 572 -40.08 -19.54 3.69
N SER A 573 -40.35 -19.90 2.44
CA SER A 573 -41.36 -20.92 2.10
C SER A 573 -40.79 -22.31 1.83
N SER A 574 -39.52 -22.41 1.44
CA SER A 574 -38.84 -23.69 1.19
C SER A 574 -37.34 -23.59 1.49
N ILE A 575 -36.78 -24.67 2.01
CA ILE A 575 -35.37 -24.80 2.37
C ILE A 575 -34.62 -25.81 1.49
N LEU A 576 -35.28 -26.48 0.55
CA LEU A 576 -34.65 -27.53 -0.27
C LEU A 576 -33.38 -27.08 -1.00
N THR A 577 -33.27 -25.80 -1.37
CA THR A 577 -32.08 -25.20 -1.98
C THR A 577 -30.80 -25.46 -1.18
N VAL A 578 -30.86 -25.49 0.15
CA VAL A 578 -29.66 -25.64 0.99
C VAL A 578 -28.96 -26.97 0.80
N THR A 579 -29.64 -27.98 0.24
CA THR A 579 -29.04 -29.27 -0.13
C THR A 579 -27.93 -29.12 -1.18
N SER A 580 -27.97 -28.07 -2.01
CA SER A 580 -26.94 -27.75 -3.01
C SER A 580 -25.71 -27.02 -2.45
N LEU A 581 -25.78 -26.46 -1.24
CA LEU A 581 -24.70 -25.66 -0.64
C LEU A 581 -23.69 -26.55 0.11
N PRO A 582 -22.47 -26.81 -0.41
CA PRO A 582 -21.59 -27.85 0.14
C PRO A 582 -21.09 -27.54 1.55
N ASN A 583 -20.83 -26.27 1.86
CA ASN A 583 -20.18 -25.85 3.12
C ASN A 583 -21.16 -25.40 4.22
N LEU A 584 -22.47 -25.43 3.95
CA LEU A 584 -23.47 -24.91 4.89
C LEU A 584 -23.59 -25.80 6.13
N THR A 585 -23.31 -25.24 7.30
CA THR A 585 -23.41 -25.93 8.60
C THR A 585 -24.51 -25.38 9.49
N TYR A 586 -25.04 -24.19 9.20
CA TYR A 586 -26.06 -23.54 10.01
C TYR A 586 -27.12 -22.85 9.15
N LEU A 587 -28.39 -23.17 9.43
CA LEU A 587 -29.56 -22.52 8.86
C LEU A 587 -30.53 -22.12 9.97
N ASN A 588 -30.85 -20.84 10.08
CA ASN A 588 -31.93 -20.36 10.94
C ASN A 588 -33.07 -19.80 10.10
N VAL A 589 -34.22 -20.46 10.19
CA VAL A 589 -35.49 -20.12 9.53
C VAL A 589 -36.62 -20.20 10.56
N ASN A 590 -36.31 -19.82 11.79
CA ASN A 590 -37.31 -19.72 12.84
C ASN A 590 -38.35 -18.65 12.48
N SER A 591 -39.60 -18.87 12.89
CA SER A 591 -40.74 -18.01 12.53
C SER A 591 -40.93 -17.82 11.01
N SER A 592 -40.53 -18.81 10.20
CA SER A 592 -40.78 -18.86 8.76
C SER A 592 -42.02 -19.69 8.40
N GLU A 593 -42.43 -19.65 7.12
CA GLU A 593 -43.57 -20.37 6.57
C GLU A 593 -43.15 -21.70 5.88
N ILE A 594 -42.10 -22.34 6.37
CA ILE A 594 -41.51 -23.55 5.75
C ILE A 594 -42.44 -24.77 5.88
N PHE A 595 -42.41 -25.65 4.88
CA PHE A 595 -43.04 -26.97 4.97
C PHE A 595 -42.20 -27.88 5.87
N THR A 596 -42.74 -28.30 7.02
CA THR A 596 -42.01 -29.11 8.01
C THR A 596 -41.56 -30.48 7.48
N ASP A 597 -42.23 -30.99 6.45
CA ASP A 597 -41.86 -32.25 5.79
C ASP A 597 -40.54 -32.15 5.00
N GLU A 598 -40.06 -30.94 4.70
CA GLU A 598 -38.75 -30.73 4.07
C GLU A 598 -37.58 -30.97 5.06
N ILE A 599 -37.80 -30.81 6.37
CA ILE A 599 -36.73 -30.92 7.38
C ILE A 599 -36.04 -32.29 7.33
N PRO A 600 -36.77 -33.43 7.38
CA PRO A 600 -36.13 -34.73 7.25
C PRO A 600 -35.46 -34.95 5.89
N GLU A 601 -36.02 -34.43 4.80
CA GLU A 601 -35.43 -34.56 3.46
C GLU A 601 -34.07 -33.86 3.35
N VAL A 602 -33.96 -32.68 3.96
CA VAL A 602 -32.69 -31.93 4.04
C VAL A 602 -31.69 -32.67 4.93
N LEU A 603 -32.10 -33.16 6.10
CA LEU A 603 -31.20 -33.83 7.05
C LEU A 603 -30.69 -35.20 6.54
N ILE A 604 -31.39 -35.87 5.64
CA ILE A 604 -30.86 -37.07 4.94
C ILE A 604 -29.63 -36.71 4.11
N GLN A 605 -29.68 -35.57 3.41
CA GLN A 605 -28.61 -35.13 2.53
C GLN A 605 -27.51 -34.38 3.30
N LYS A 606 -27.87 -33.70 4.40
CA LYS A 606 -26.98 -32.93 5.26
C LYS A 606 -27.16 -33.27 6.75
N PRO A 607 -26.61 -34.41 7.22
CA PRO A 607 -26.83 -34.88 8.60
C PRO A 607 -26.19 -34.02 9.69
N SER A 608 -25.25 -33.15 9.33
CA SER A 608 -24.51 -32.26 10.24
C SER A 608 -25.00 -30.81 10.21
N LEU A 609 -26.00 -30.50 9.38
CA LEU A 609 -26.59 -29.16 9.30
C LEU A 609 -27.48 -28.94 10.52
N THR A 610 -27.20 -27.90 11.31
CA THR A 610 -28.13 -27.43 12.34
C THR A 610 -29.20 -26.56 11.70
N ILE A 611 -30.47 -26.93 11.84
CA ILE A 611 -31.63 -26.18 11.37
C ILE A 611 -32.41 -25.65 12.57
N VAL A 612 -32.46 -24.33 12.72
CA VAL A 612 -33.25 -23.66 13.74
C VAL A 612 -34.61 -23.27 13.15
N TYR A 613 -35.68 -23.86 13.67
CA TYR A 613 -37.09 -23.63 13.28
C TYR A 613 -37.98 -23.88 14.51
N ARG A 614 -39.26 -23.52 14.58
CA ARG A 614 -40.13 -23.90 15.73
C ARG A 614 -39.57 -23.65 17.17
N THR A 615 -38.84 -22.55 17.39
CA THR A 615 -38.08 -22.34 18.63
C THR A 615 -38.97 -22.21 19.86
N GLU A 616 -40.12 -21.54 19.73
CA GLU A 616 -41.06 -21.36 20.85
C GLU A 616 -41.66 -22.69 21.29
N GLU A 617 -42.05 -23.53 20.33
CA GLU A 617 -42.59 -24.87 20.59
C GLU A 617 -41.54 -25.76 21.27
N LEU A 618 -40.29 -25.74 20.79
CA LEU A 618 -39.23 -26.57 21.31
C LEU A 618 -38.79 -26.14 22.72
N ASN A 619 -38.75 -24.84 22.99
CA ASN A 619 -38.48 -24.33 24.33
C ASN A 619 -39.60 -24.68 25.32
N THR A 620 -40.86 -24.57 24.88
CA THR A 620 -42.02 -24.97 25.68
C THR A 620 -41.97 -26.47 26.00
N TRP A 621 -41.63 -27.29 25.01
CA TRP A 621 -41.40 -28.72 25.18
C TRP A 621 -40.30 -28.98 26.24
N TRP A 622 -39.12 -28.38 26.10
CA TRP A 622 -38.01 -28.60 27.04
C TRP A 622 -38.37 -28.20 28.47
N MET A 623 -39.02 -27.04 28.64
CA MET A 623 -39.47 -26.57 29.96
C MET A 623 -40.46 -27.54 30.59
N GLY A 624 -41.38 -28.10 29.78
CA GLY A 624 -42.41 -29.06 30.20
C GLY A 624 -41.93 -30.48 30.49
N LEU A 625 -40.71 -30.85 30.08
CA LEU A 625 -40.14 -32.17 30.40
C LEU A 625 -39.92 -32.36 31.90
N ASP A 626 -40.19 -33.57 32.39
CA ASP A 626 -39.83 -33.97 33.74
C ASP A 626 -38.31 -34.05 33.93
N GLN A 627 -37.88 -34.07 35.19
CA GLN A 627 -36.46 -34.06 35.53
C GLN A 627 -35.75 -35.34 35.03
N GLY A 628 -36.42 -36.48 35.00
CA GLY A 628 -35.85 -37.75 34.52
C GLY A 628 -35.44 -37.65 33.06
N TRP A 629 -36.32 -37.14 32.19
CA TRP A 629 -36.02 -36.90 30.79
C TRP A 629 -34.93 -35.84 30.59
N LYS A 630 -34.95 -34.73 31.35
CA LYS A 630 -33.89 -33.71 31.31
C LYS A 630 -32.53 -34.29 31.66
N GLU A 631 -32.41 -35.10 32.71
CA GLU A 631 -31.14 -35.75 33.08
C GLU A 631 -30.66 -36.75 32.02
N ILE A 632 -31.57 -37.52 31.42
CA ILE A 632 -31.24 -38.46 30.34
C ILE A 632 -30.64 -37.70 29.14
N PHE A 633 -31.32 -36.65 28.68
CA PHE A 633 -30.85 -35.86 27.54
C PHE A 633 -29.56 -35.09 27.86
N LYS A 634 -29.46 -34.46 29.05
CA LYS A 634 -28.23 -33.80 29.50
C LYS A 634 -27.05 -34.75 29.49
N LYS A 635 -27.22 -35.98 30.00
CA LYS A 635 -26.16 -36.99 30.01
C LYS A 635 -25.80 -37.51 28.62
N GLN A 636 -26.81 -37.86 27.80
CA GLN A 636 -26.59 -38.46 26.48
C GLN A 636 -25.97 -37.48 25.48
N PHE A 637 -26.35 -36.20 25.55
CA PHE A 637 -25.93 -35.16 24.61
C PHE A 637 -24.94 -34.16 25.20
N SER A 638 -24.50 -34.36 26.45
CA SER A 638 -23.58 -33.46 27.17
C SER A 638 -24.10 -32.02 27.22
N LEU A 639 -25.39 -31.84 27.50
CA LEU A 639 -26.03 -30.51 27.55
C LEU A 639 -25.80 -29.84 28.91
N PRO A 640 -25.70 -28.48 28.94
CA PRO A 640 -25.70 -27.72 30.18
C PRO A 640 -27.09 -27.75 30.86
N GLU A 641 -27.20 -27.15 32.06
CA GLU A 641 -28.49 -27.03 32.78
C GLU A 641 -29.56 -26.32 31.94
N ASP A 642 -29.17 -25.20 31.33
CA ASP A 642 -30.01 -24.40 30.43
C ASP A 642 -29.45 -24.49 29.00
N PRO A 643 -29.91 -25.45 28.18
CA PRO A 643 -29.43 -25.59 26.80
C PRO A 643 -29.86 -24.42 25.92
N THR A 644 -29.01 -24.04 24.97
CA THR A 644 -29.35 -23.02 23.97
C THR A 644 -30.33 -23.54 22.93
N THR A 645 -30.98 -22.63 22.21
CA THR A 645 -31.86 -22.96 21.07
C THR A 645 -31.17 -23.91 20.09
N GLU A 646 -29.93 -23.61 19.71
CA GLU A 646 -29.16 -24.41 18.76
C GLU A 646 -28.85 -25.81 19.30
N GLN A 647 -28.60 -25.93 20.61
CA GLN A 647 -28.35 -27.22 21.25
C GLN A 647 -29.61 -28.10 21.26
N LEU A 648 -30.78 -27.52 21.53
CA LEU A 648 -32.06 -28.24 21.49
C LEU A 648 -32.40 -28.70 20.07
N HIS A 649 -32.15 -27.87 19.06
CA HIS A 649 -32.31 -28.26 17.65
C HIS A 649 -31.35 -29.38 17.25
N ALA A 650 -30.05 -29.18 17.49
CA ALA A 650 -29.03 -30.17 17.16
C ALA A 650 -29.27 -31.52 17.85
N MET A 651 -29.87 -31.52 19.04
CA MET A 651 -30.32 -32.73 19.74
C MET A 651 -31.53 -33.36 19.04
N THR A 652 -32.60 -32.60 18.79
CA THR A 652 -33.85 -33.14 18.23
C THR A 652 -33.75 -33.51 16.73
N GLU A 653 -32.66 -33.17 16.07
CA GLU A 653 -32.36 -33.58 14.68
C GLU A 653 -31.68 -34.96 14.57
N LYS A 654 -31.33 -35.59 15.71
CA LYS A 654 -30.62 -36.87 15.72
C LYS A 654 -31.49 -38.00 15.14
N SER A 655 -30.88 -38.79 14.27
CA SER A 655 -31.55 -39.90 13.59
C SER A 655 -31.54 -41.22 14.37
N SER A 656 -30.78 -41.31 15.46
CA SER A 656 -30.68 -42.50 16.28
C SER A 656 -30.62 -42.17 17.76
N LEU A 657 -31.40 -42.88 18.56
CA LEU A 657 -31.42 -42.80 20.02
C LEU A 657 -31.29 -44.19 20.64
N THR A 658 -30.63 -44.24 21.80
CA THR A 658 -30.46 -45.47 22.58
C THR A 658 -30.60 -45.17 24.06
N PHE A 659 -31.47 -45.91 24.72
CA PHE A 659 -31.80 -45.81 26.14
C PHE A 659 -31.73 -47.20 26.77
N GLU A 660 -30.82 -47.39 27.73
CA GLU A 660 -30.64 -48.65 28.45
C GLU A 660 -30.79 -48.40 29.95
N ARG A 661 -31.64 -49.18 30.63
CA ARG A 661 -31.82 -49.09 32.09
C ARG A 661 -32.24 -47.70 32.57
N VAL A 662 -33.11 -47.06 31.80
CA VAL A 662 -33.69 -45.75 32.15
C VAL A 662 -34.90 -45.93 33.05
N SER A 663 -35.13 -44.98 33.96
CA SER A 663 -36.22 -45.03 34.95
C SER A 663 -37.52 -44.39 34.48
N VAL A 664 -37.61 -43.99 33.20
CA VAL A 664 -38.79 -43.36 32.61
C VAL A 664 -39.83 -44.41 32.19
N ASP A 665 -41.11 -44.12 32.41
CA ASP A 665 -42.25 -44.99 32.10
C ASP A 665 -43.09 -44.52 30.91
N ASP A 666 -42.77 -43.33 30.38
CA ASP A 666 -43.39 -42.61 29.27
C ASP A 666 -42.33 -42.32 28.18
N ILE A 667 -42.73 -42.24 26.90
CA ILE A 667 -41.85 -41.92 25.75
C ILE A 667 -42.29 -40.68 24.94
N HIS A 668 -43.23 -39.88 25.44
CA HIS A 668 -43.74 -38.70 24.76
C HIS A 668 -42.65 -37.66 24.51
N ALA A 669 -41.63 -37.59 25.36
CA ALA A 669 -40.46 -36.76 25.13
C ALA A 669 -39.79 -37.01 23.76
N LEU A 670 -39.88 -38.22 23.22
CA LEU A 670 -39.24 -38.59 21.96
C LEU A 670 -39.94 -38.02 20.71
N THR A 671 -41.18 -37.55 20.80
CA THR A 671 -41.94 -37.03 19.65
C THR A 671 -41.34 -35.73 19.10
N ALA A 672 -40.51 -35.03 19.88
CA ALA A 672 -39.76 -33.87 19.40
C ALA A 672 -38.68 -34.21 18.35
N PHE A 673 -38.24 -35.47 18.26
CA PHE A 673 -37.16 -35.90 17.37
C PHE A 673 -37.66 -36.20 15.95
N VAL A 674 -37.78 -35.16 15.13
CA VAL A 674 -38.44 -35.22 13.80
C VAL A 674 -37.72 -36.08 12.76
N ASN A 675 -36.44 -36.37 12.96
CA ASN A 675 -35.61 -37.15 12.03
C ASN A 675 -35.28 -38.54 12.57
N LEU A 676 -35.96 -38.99 13.63
CA LEU A 676 -35.64 -40.26 14.29
C LEU A 676 -35.96 -41.46 13.39
N ARG A 677 -34.92 -42.24 13.07
CA ARG A 677 -34.99 -43.44 12.22
C ARG A 677 -34.67 -44.72 12.98
N SER A 678 -33.93 -44.61 14.07
CA SER A 678 -33.51 -45.74 14.90
C SER A 678 -33.76 -45.42 16.36
N LEU A 679 -34.56 -46.26 17.03
CA LEU A 679 -34.83 -46.12 18.45
C LEU A 679 -34.56 -47.45 19.15
N VAL A 680 -33.69 -47.41 20.16
CA VAL A 680 -33.41 -48.54 21.04
C VAL A 680 -33.79 -48.19 22.47
N ILE A 681 -34.66 -48.99 23.05
CA ILE A 681 -35.06 -48.95 24.45
C ILE A 681 -34.95 -50.36 25.02
N PHE A 682 -34.11 -50.50 26.04
CA PHE A 682 -33.82 -51.79 26.67
C PHE A 682 -33.89 -51.66 28.19
N ASP A 683 -34.60 -52.60 28.83
CA ASP A 683 -34.67 -52.74 30.30
C ASP A 683 -35.21 -51.45 30.95
N ALA A 684 -36.47 -51.10 30.64
CA ALA A 684 -37.11 -49.86 31.11
C ALA A 684 -38.56 -50.14 31.58
N PRO A 685 -39.09 -49.43 32.59
CA PRO A 685 -40.43 -49.65 33.14
C PRO A 685 -41.55 -49.04 32.26
N ILE A 686 -41.41 -49.09 30.93
CA ILE A 686 -42.35 -48.47 29.99
C ILE A 686 -43.50 -49.44 29.72
N GLY A 687 -44.71 -49.06 30.12
CA GLY A 687 -45.94 -49.80 29.81
C GLY A 687 -46.75 -49.19 28.66
N TYR A 688 -46.55 -47.91 28.37
CA TYR A 688 -47.34 -47.14 27.41
C TYR A 688 -46.46 -46.59 26.28
N ILE A 689 -46.73 -47.02 25.04
CA ILE A 689 -45.93 -46.65 23.86
C ILE A 689 -46.73 -45.94 22.77
N ALA A 690 -47.94 -45.45 23.05
CA ALA A 690 -48.75 -44.77 22.02
C ALA A 690 -48.05 -43.61 21.28
N PRO A 691 -47.20 -42.78 21.93
CA PRO A 691 -46.48 -41.70 21.25
C PRO A 691 -45.59 -42.17 20.10
N ILE A 692 -45.21 -43.45 20.06
CA ILE A 692 -44.38 -43.99 18.99
C ILE A 692 -45.01 -43.88 17.60
N SER A 693 -46.34 -43.82 17.55
CA SER A 693 -47.10 -43.69 16.30
C SER A 693 -46.84 -42.37 15.55
N GLU A 694 -46.30 -41.36 16.25
CA GLU A 694 -45.89 -40.07 15.70
C GLU A 694 -44.51 -40.13 15.02
N LEU A 695 -43.69 -41.13 15.37
CA LEU A 695 -42.32 -41.30 14.88
C LEU A 695 -42.30 -42.03 13.51
N LYS A 696 -43.02 -41.47 12.54
CA LYS A 696 -43.32 -42.11 11.23
C LYS A 696 -42.09 -42.46 10.39
N LEU A 697 -40.94 -41.85 10.70
CA LEU A 697 -39.67 -42.09 10.00
C LEU A 697 -38.87 -43.29 10.56
N LEU A 698 -39.36 -43.97 11.60
CA LEU A 698 -38.68 -45.12 12.18
C LEU A 698 -38.50 -46.26 11.17
N GLU A 699 -37.25 -46.64 10.97
CA GLU A 699 -36.82 -47.80 10.19
C GLU A 699 -36.36 -48.94 11.09
N LYS A 700 -35.86 -48.62 12.28
CA LYS A 700 -35.38 -49.58 13.27
C LYS A 700 -35.96 -49.27 14.64
N LEU A 701 -36.58 -50.28 15.25
CA LEU A 701 -37.15 -50.15 16.57
C LEU A 701 -36.79 -51.35 17.42
N ARG A 702 -36.19 -51.10 18.59
CA ARG A 702 -36.02 -52.09 19.64
C ARG A 702 -36.66 -51.57 20.92
N ILE A 703 -37.66 -52.29 21.42
CA ILE A 703 -38.35 -52.05 22.69
C ILE A 703 -38.41 -53.40 23.40
N SER A 704 -37.36 -53.72 24.16
CA SER A 704 -37.14 -55.08 24.69
C SER A 704 -36.88 -55.07 26.20
N GLN A 705 -37.28 -56.14 26.90
CA GLN A 705 -37.30 -56.19 28.37
C GLN A 705 -38.14 -55.05 28.97
N VAL A 706 -39.38 -54.90 28.50
CA VAL A 706 -40.31 -53.86 28.97
C VAL A 706 -41.71 -54.44 29.20
N PRO A 707 -42.51 -53.89 30.14
CA PRO A 707 -43.85 -54.38 30.45
C PRO A 707 -44.94 -53.94 29.44
N VAL A 708 -44.60 -53.73 28.16
CA VAL A 708 -45.56 -53.31 27.12
C VAL A 708 -46.41 -54.50 26.67
N VAL A 709 -47.73 -54.31 26.62
CA VAL A 709 -48.69 -55.30 26.13
C VAL A 709 -49.35 -54.83 24.83
N ASP A 710 -49.72 -53.55 24.75
CA ASP A 710 -50.38 -52.97 23.58
C ASP A 710 -49.36 -52.45 22.55
N PHE A 711 -49.28 -53.15 21.42
CA PHE A 711 -48.45 -52.78 20.27
C PHE A 711 -49.24 -52.21 19.09
N SER A 712 -50.55 -51.95 19.25
CA SER A 712 -51.37 -51.28 18.24
C SER A 712 -50.79 -49.97 17.68
N PRO A 713 -50.03 -49.15 18.45
CA PRO A 713 -49.39 -47.94 17.92
C PRO A 713 -48.37 -48.18 16.79
N LEU A 714 -47.82 -49.40 16.67
CA LEU A 714 -46.84 -49.71 15.62
C LEU A 714 -47.47 -49.74 14.22
N LYS A 715 -48.79 -49.90 14.10
CA LYS A 715 -49.49 -50.10 12.83
C LYS A 715 -49.27 -48.98 11.81
N SER A 716 -48.98 -47.75 12.26
CA SER A 716 -48.71 -46.60 11.40
C SER A 716 -47.26 -46.50 10.89
N LEU A 717 -46.33 -47.30 11.41
CA LEU A 717 -44.90 -47.21 11.14
C LEU A 717 -44.50 -47.99 9.88
N SER A 718 -45.06 -47.61 8.74
CA SER A 718 -44.89 -48.35 7.48
C SER A 718 -43.45 -48.41 6.94
N LEU A 719 -42.55 -47.54 7.42
CA LEU A 719 -41.13 -47.53 7.05
C LEU A 719 -40.27 -48.54 7.84
N LEU A 720 -40.84 -49.23 8.83
CA LEU A 720 -40.10 -50.11 9.72
C LEU A 720 -39.52 -51.33 8.99
N LYS A 721 -38.22 -51.55 9.17
CA LYS A 721 -37.42 -52.65 8.58
C LYS A 721 -36.91 -53.61 9.63
N GLU A 722 -36.62 -53.13 10.84
CA GLU A 722 -36.12 -53.95 11.94
C GLU A 722 -36.96 -53.69 13.19
N LEU A 723 -37.53 -54.75 13.77
CA LEU A 723 -38.34 -54.69 14.97
C LEU A 723 -37.87 -55.74 15.99
N ASP A 724 -37.48 -55.30 17.17
CA ASP A 724 -37.21 -56.16 18.32
C ASP A 724 -38.13 -55.75 19.48
N ILE A 725 -39.09 -56.62 19.79
CA ILE A 725 -40.00 -56.48 20.93
C ILE A 725 -39.90 -57.69 21.86
N SER A 726 -38.70 -58.26 21.95
CA SER A 726 -38.42 -59.43 22.78
C SER A 726 -38.58 -59.15 24.27
N ASN A 727 -38.96 -60.19 25.02
CA ASN A 727 -39.23 -60.11 26.45
C ASN A 727 -40.23 -58.98 26.79
N SER A 728 -41.30 -58.90 26.00
CA SER A 728 -42.44 -58.00 26.22
C SER A 728 -43.71 -58.80 26.51
N GLY A 729 -44.79 -58.09 26.85
CA GLY A 729 -46.11 -58.65 27.11
C GLY A 729 -46.99 -58.87 25.88
N ILE A 730 -46.46 -58.85 24.66
CA ILE A 730 -47.25 -59.04 23.44
C ILE A 730 -47.97 -60.41 23.40
N GLU A 731 -49.26 -60.40 23.10
CA GLU A 731 -50.10 -61.61 23.02
C GLU A 731 -50.70 -61.87 21.63
N ASP A 732 -50.79 -60.85 20.78
CA ASP A 732 -51.26 -60.95 19.38
C ASP A 732 -50.38 -60.12 18.44
N LEU A 733 -50.33 -60.49 17.16
CA LEU A 733 -49.47 -59.89 16.15
C LEU A 733 -50.26 -59.12 15.08
N ASP A 734 -51.55 -58.91 15.28
CA ASP A 734 -52.39 -58.12 14.36
C ASP A 734 -51.83 -56.69 14.15
N PRO A 735 -51.25 -56.01 15.17
CA PRO A 735 -50.60 -54.72 14.97
C PRO A 735 -49.46 -54.70 13.95
N LEU A 736 -48.78 -55.83 13.75
CA LEU A 736 -47.62 -55.94 12.86
C LEU A 736 -48.01 -56.24 11.40
N SER A 737 -49.25 -56.65 11.15
CA SER A 737 -49.70 -57.17 9.85
C SER A 737 -49.54 -56.21 8.68
N GLY A 738 -49.53 -54.90 8.94
CA GLY A 738 -49.36 -53.84 7.93
C GLY A 738 -47.90 -53.42 7.68
N LEU A 739 -46.93 -53.99 8.40
CA LEU A 739 -45.52 -53.58 8.34
C LEU A 739 -44.76 -54.26 7.19
N LEU A 740 -45.22 -54.04 5.96
CA LEU A 740 -44.78 -54.79 4.77
C LEU A 740 -43.29 -54.64 4.43
N ASN A 741 -42.60 -53.64 4.98
CA ASN A 741 -41.17 -53.40 4.79
C ASN A 741 -40.28 -54.14 5.80
N LEU A 742 -40.87 -54.88 6.74
CA LEU A 742 -40.16 -55.54 7.82
C LEU A 742 -39.27 -56.68 7.30
N LYS A 743 -37.99 -56.65 7.68
CA LYS A 743 -36.95 -57.61 7.32
C LYS A 743 -36.43 -58.41 8.49
N ILE A 744 -36.37 -57.81 9.68
CA ILE A 744 -35.88 -58.45 10.90
C ILE A 744 -36.95 -58.31 11.97
N LEU A 745 -37.38 -59.42 12.56
CA LEU A 745 -38.36 -59.46 13.63
C LEU A 745 -37.88 -60.34 14.79
N ASN A 746 -37.71 -59.74 15.97
CA ASN A 746 -37.44 -60.46 17.20
C ASN A 746 -38.63 -60.31 18.16
N ILE A 747 -39.31 -61.43 18.42
CA ILE A 747 -40.44 -61.56 19.35
C ILE A 747 -40.16 -62.66 20.39
N SER A 748 -38.88 -62.98 20.62
CA SER A 748 -38.45 -64.01 21.56
C SER A 748 -38.79 -63.66 23.01
N GLY A 749 -38.97 -64.68 23.86
CA GLY A 749 -39.27 -64.48 25.28
C GLY A 749 -40.66 -63.89 25.57
N THR A 750 -41.61 -64.03 24.64
CA THR A 750 -42.98 -63.53 24.77
C THR A 750 -43.98 -64.66 25.03
N ASN A 751 -45.23 -64.33 25.39
CA ASN A 751 -46.27 -65.32 25.69
C ASN A 751 -47.07 -65.80 24.46
N LEU A 752 -46.62 -65.46 23.25
CA LEU A 752 -47.32 -65.74 21.99
C LEU A 752 -47.59 -67.23 21.77
N LYS A 753 -48.83 -67.53 21.34
CA LYS A 753 -49.31 -68.90 21.04
C LYS A 753 -49.46 -69.16 19.54
N THR A 754 -49.55 -68.11 18.74
CA THR A 754 -49.75 -68.15 17.28
C THR A 754 -48.92 -67.07 16.59
N LEU A 755 -48.58 -67.30 15.32
CA LEU A 755 -47.91 -66.34 14.44
C LEU A 755 -48.88 -65.68 13.43
N LYS A 756 -50.19 -65.82 13.66
CA LYS A 756 -51.23 -65.19 12.83
C LYS A 756 -51.07 -63.67 12.86
N GLY A 757 -51.14 -63.04 11.70
CA GLY A 757 -50.87 -61.62 11.48
C GLY A 757 -49.57 -61.39 10.69
N LEU A 758 -48.69 -62.39 10.59
CA LEU A 758 -47.40 -62.28 9.88
C LEU A 758 -47.42 -62.79 8.44
N GLU A 759 -48.53 -63.39 7.98
CA GLU A 759 -48.65 -64.06 6.68
C GLU A 759 -48.28 -63.13 5.50
N GLY A 760 -48.55 -61.84 5.63
CA GLY A 760 -48.31 -60.82 4.60
C GLY A 760 -46.91 -60.21 4.59
N LEU A 761 -46.04 -60.53 5.56
CA LEU A 761 -44.71 -59.93 5.70
C LEU A 761 -43.68 -60.60 4.80
N VAL A 762 -43.94 -60.60 3.49
CA VAL A 762 -43.18 -61.35 2.49
C VAL A 762 -41.71 -60.91 2.35
N HIS A 763 -41.32 -59.76 2.88
CA HIS A 763 -39.93 -59.27 2.89
C HIS A 763 -39.14 -59.69 4.14
N LEU A 764 -39.73 -60.46 5.05
CA LEU A 764 -39.06 -60.88 6.28
C LEU A 764 -37.90 -61.83 5.95
N GLU A 765 -36.70 -61.48 6.39
CA GLU A 765 -35.45 -62.21 6.15
C GLU A 765 -34.95 -62.94 7.40
N GLN A 766 -35.17 -62.37 8.59
CA GLN A 766 -34.72 -62.95 9.86
C GLN A 766 -35.82 -62.85 10.90
N MET A 767 -36.05 -63.95 11.60
CA MET A 767 -37.06 -64.02 12.65
C MET A 767 -36.55 -64.78 13.88
N ASP A 768 -36.76 -64.21 15.06
CA ASP A 768 -36.54 -64.89 16.34
C ASP A 768 -37.84 -65.01 17.13
N VAL A 769 -38.26 -66.25 17.35
CA VAL A 769 -39.44 -66.66 18.13
C VAL A 769 -39.07 -67.58 19.28
N ALA A 770 -37.79 -67.61 19.67
CA ALA A 770 -37.31 -68.47 20.74
C ALA A 770 -38.00 -68.17 22.08
N SER A 771 -38.13 -69.17 22.95
CA SER A 771 -38.73 -68.98 24.28
C SER A 771 -40.16 -68.43 24.25
N THR A 772 -40.98 -68.92 23.32
CA THR A 772 -42.42 -68.57 23.19
C THR A 772 -43.33 -69.79 23.43
N ASN A 773 -44.65 -69.59 23.50
CA ASN A 773 -45.63 -70.68 23.68
C ASN A 773 -46.20 -71.23 22.36
N LEU A 774 -45.52 -71.00 21.23
CA LEU A 774 -45.96 -71.36 19.87
C LEU A 774 -46.11 -72.87 19.69
N ARG A 775 -47.18 -73.29 19.01
CA ARG A 775 -47.45 -74.71 18.65
C ARG A 775 -47.42 -75.01 17.15
N SER A 776 -47.36 -73.98 16.31
CA SER A 776 -47.37 -74.11 14.85
C SER A 776 -46.56 -72.99 14.19
N LEU A 777 -45.88 -73.32 13.09
CA LEU A 777 -45.21 -72.37 12.19
C LEU A 777 -46.01 -72.09 10.91
N ARG A 778 -47.21 -72.68 10.77
CA ARG A 778 -48.03 -72.58 9.56
C ARG A 778 -48.24 -71.13 9.04
N PRO A 779 -48.50 -70.12 9.88
CA PRO A 779 -48.67 -68.73 9.40
C PRO A 779 -47.47 -68.16 8.64
N ILE A 780 -46.25 -68.69 8.87
CA ILE A 780 -45.04 -68.20 8.23
C ILE A 780 -44.48 -69.17 7.18
N GLU A 781 -45.12 -70.31 6.91
CA GLU A 781 -44.66 -71.29 5.92
C GLU A 781 -44.53 -70.71 4.50
N GLY A 782 -45.33 -69.68 4.17
CA GLY A 782 -45.31 -69.00 2.87
C GLY A 782 -44.30 -67.86 2.74
N LEU A 783 -43.51 -67.55 3.78
CA LEU A 783 -42.53 -66.46 3.77
C LEU A 783 -41.21 -66.91 3.11
N THR A 784 -41.20 -67.01 1.78
CA THR A 784 -40.09 -67.57 1.00
C THR A 784 -38.77 -66.79 1.07
N ASN A 785 -38.80 -65.53 1.53
CA ASN A 785 -37.59 -64.72 1.72
C ASN A 785 -36.92 -64.92 3.09
N LEU A 786 -37.51 -65.73 3.98
CA LEU A 786 -36.99 -65.95 5.31
C LEU A 786 -35.70 -66.79 5.25
N LYS A 787 -34.58 -66.21 5.65
CA LYS A 787 -33.24 -66.81 5.62
C LYS A 787 -32.83 -67.39 6.97
N LYS A 788 -33.35 -66.86 8.08
CA LYS A 788 -33.00 -67.30 9.43
C LYS A 788 -34.23 -67.35 10.33
N LEU A 789 -34.41 -68.48 11.01
CA LEU A 789 -35.46 -68.67 12.01
C LEU A 789 -34.88 -69.29 13.28
N SER A 790 -34.93 -68.56 14.39
CA SER A 790 -34.65 -69.09 15.74
C SER A 790 -35.95 -69.45 16.43
N CYS A 791 -36.15 -70.72 16.81
CA CYS A 791 -37.40 -71.20 17.40
C CYS A 791 -37.22 -72.26 18.52
N PHE A 792 -36.06 -72.27 19.18
CA PHE A 792 -35.78 -73.13 20.34
C PHE A 792 -36.58 -72.71 21.58
N ASN A 793 -36.73 -73.62 22.55
CA ASN A 793 -37.53 -73.40 23.75
C ASN A 793 -38.99 -72.98 23.45
N THR A 794 -39.62 -73.63 22.47
CA THR A 794 -41.03 -73.42 22.10
C THR A 794 -41.88 -74.67 22.38
N ARG A 795 -43.20 -74.62 22.14
CA ARG A 795 -44.08 -75.81 22.19
C ARG A 795 -44.27 -76.46 20.81
N LEU A 796 -43.35 -76.20 19.87
CA LEU A 796 -43.35 -76.81 18.54
C LEU A 796 -42.95 -78.28 18.63
N SER A 797 -43.65 -79.14 17.90
CA SER A 797 -43.18 -80.52 17.71
C SER A 797 -42.04 -80.55 16.69
N SER A 798 -41.09 -81.48 16.83
CA SER A 798 -40.02 -81.69 15.82
C SER A 798 -40.59 -81.84 14.42
N ARG A 799 -41.72 -82.56 14.28
CA ARG A 799 -42.44 -82.72 13.01
C ARG A 799 -42.90 -81.40 12.38
N ALA A 800 -43.38 -80.45 13.19
CA ALA A 800 -43.80 -79.14 12.68
C ALA A 800 -42.60 -78.33 12.14
N VAL A 801 -41.45 -78.46 12.80
CA VAL A 801 -40.20 -77.80 12.37
C VAL A 801 -39.63 -78.47 11.12
N ASP A 802 -39.64 -79.81 11.05
CA ASP A 802 -39.17 -80.55 9.87
C ASP A 802 -40.03 -80.27 8.63
N ASN A 803 -41.36 -80.15 8.81
CA ASN A 803 -42.26 -79.71 7.74
C ASN A 803 -41.90 -78.30 7.25
N PHE A 804 -41.65 -77.37 8.16
CA PHE A 804 -41.24 -76.00 7.82
C PHE A 804 -39.91 -75.97 7.06
N LYS A 805 -38.89 -76.71 7.53
CA LYS A 805 -37.58 -76.85 6.85
C LYS A 805 -37.73 -77.43 5.44
N SER A 806 -38.65 -78.40 5.27
CA SER A 806 -38.92 -78.99 3.96
C SER A 806 -39.60 -78.01 3.01
N ALA A 807 -40.48 -77.16 3.52
CA ALA A 807 -41.15 -76.11 2.74
C ALA A 807 -40.24 -74.90 2.46
N ASN A 808 -39.23 -74.64 3.29
CA ASN A 808 -38.32 -73.49 3.20
C ASN A 808 -36.85 -73.95 3.31
N PRO A 809 -36.30 -74.63 2.28
CA PRO A 809 -34.98 -75.27 2.34
C PRO A 809 -33.82 -74.28 2.47
N ASP A 810 -34.00 -73.04 2.02
CA ASP A 810 -32.98 -71.99 2.06
C ASP A 810 -32.93 -71.22 3.40
N CYS A 811 -33.80 -71.58 4.35
CA CYS A 811 -33.87 -70.97 5.68
C CYS A 811 -33.03 -71.73 6.70
N GLU A 812 -32.07 -71.06 7.35
CA GLU A 812 -31.33 -71.58 8.51
C GLU A 812 -32.26 -71.61 9.73
N VAL A 813 -32.72 -72.80 10.11
CA VAL A 813 -33.61 -73.00 11.27
C VAL A 813 -32.84 -73.52 12.49
N ARG A 814 -32.80 -72.73 13.56
CA ARG A 814 -32.24 -73.10 14.87
C ARG A 814 -33.33 -73.57 15.83
N PHE A 815 -33.35 -74.88 16.07
CA PHE A 815 -34.33 -75.55 16.92
C PHE A 815 -33.64 -76.64 17.75
N TYR A 816 -33.78 -76.59 19.07
CA TYR A 816 -33.33 -77.59 20.03
C TYR A 816 -34.17 -77.57 21.30
#